data_AF-A0ABD5KJ22-F1
#
_entry.id   AF-A0ABD5KJ22-F1
#
_cell.length_a   1.000
_cell.length_b   1.000
_cell.length_c   1.000
_cell.angle_alpha   90.00
_cell.angle_beta   90.00
_cell.angle_gamma   90.00
#
_symmetry.space_group_name_H-M   'P 1'
#
loop_
_entity.id
_entity.type
_entity.pdbx_description
1 polymer ?
#
loop_
_entity_poly.entity_id
_entity_poly.type
_entity_poly.pdbx_seq_one_letter_code
_entity_poly.pdbx_strand_id
1 'polypeptide(L)'
;MRKAKFSKLLSLVLSASMLVASVPFVEGKVSAADTNTVTSEGVLLSSPANLQVTTTDHEINATWDAVDGAEKYIMTIDGNRVYEDKETSFITYMPPNTSYEIAVWAIDHTGTASEKSIVIAKTKEKLTPEAPKFNVTTDETSLTVSWEAAERATSYVVLVDKSEVYRGTDLSYTLTGLIPKTSYVVDFWSENEHGTSGQQRDTVTTKDPDKLPAPKGLKVESTWNTITLSWDPVEGANTYWVQKNNSFLYEGPNTSYTITDLEPDHPYSLYVYGLNKSPSSFTIQGEPGRIMGVTKKLPEPNNFVAIPKSTSVNLSWDAVEKADVYKVMRGKLIIYEGPLTTFVDTGLNEGETYNYSVLAMDYFTSGLPAYTSVKTLITPQLPYPENFRVTELQYNKIRVEWDAVDGADEYEISRDGMTIGIPMGTWWTEDLEDIWSGSTYTYRVAALRKGVKGKVAIKVVTIPNEPVQGQAPSGDLDLKANRVYHDQVGLSWATVTGATYYDVFQDDTNKVWTGSINSMTVGNVGPEESHTYKVVAGNADGTLESNVIEVTTPAEPKPIVITPSQPREGTITFDFNATQGAVTYVERNPQTTYTPLGDGTYRKTFVNSATGESRDDGIVSPVNGKLNFSETGVYPNRTYNYEIVAVVKNADGTESVVAKEEISVTAPSDGGGATVPGTIVDPGTGGGILPTNPGTGNGGGTAPTTPTTPGTGGAVSNPTSGGSTSSGTNTGTVTVPDPKDDSDVEVIPEEEIEPKFYSDIDGSYAEEAILSLTSKGIVKGYADGTFGVKKQVTRAEFAIILNRAMGYTSSSPYAETFKDIDPQAWYVSELNSAIEHKITKGFNDNTYRPNEVISREQAASMLSNVLLKNGSSLSSAAHYKDQANIATWAKESVELVTQESVMSGYPGNKFMPKRSLTREEAAMMIHNLVNIIK
;
A
#
# COMPACT_ATOMS: atom_id res chain seq x y z
N MET A 1 -47.04 2.06 33.17
CA MET A 1 -47.98 0.92 33.01
C MET A 1 -49.06 0.98 34.10
N ARG A 2 -49.82 -0.11 34.33
CA ARG A 2 -51.03 -0.18 35.17
C ARG A 2 -50.80 0.11 36.67
N LYS A 3 -51.72 0.91 37.25
CA LYS A 3 -52.58 0.68 38.44
C LYS A 3 -52.08 -0.21 39.60
N ALA A 4 -52.08 0.33 40.83
CA ALA A 4 -52.68 -0.22 42.08
C ALA A 4 -52.30 0.64 43.32
N LYS A 5 -52.95 0.58 44.50
CA LYS A 5 -54.39 0.68 44.88
C LYS A 5 -54.52 0.73 46.43
N PHE A 6 -55.55 1.40 46.97
CA PHE A 6 -56.12 1.25 48.34
C PHE A 6 -55.27 1.77 49.54
N SER A 7 -55.81 2.13 50.73
CA SER A 7 -57.20 2.50 51.14
C SER A 7 -57.35 2.91 52.62
N LYS A 8 -58.00 4.08 52.90
CA LYS A 8 -58.75 4.45 54.16
C LYS A 8 -57.92 4.46 55.47
N LEU A 9 -58.37 4.95 56.64
CA LEU A 9 -59.63 5.54 57.15
C LEU A 9 -59.35 6.99 57.65
N LEU A 10 -60.22 8.01 57.56
CA LEU A 10 -61.61 8.26 58.06
C LEU A 10 -61.65 8.99 59.42
N SER A 11 -62.39 10.12 59.47
CA SER A 11 -63.13 10.66 60.64
C SER A 11 -62.34 11.32 61.80
N LEU A 12 -62.84 12.38 62.48
CA LEU A 12 -63.80 13.46 62.14
C LEU A 12 -63.78 14.51 63.28
N VAL A 13 -63.95 15.80 62.95
CA VAL A 13 -64.57 16.92 63.72
C VAL A 13 -64.74 16.76 65.26
N LEU A 14 -64.20 17.73 66.03
CA LEU A 14 -65.03 18.82 66.63
C LEU A 14 -64.18 19.93 67.27
N SER A 15 -64.20 21.13 66.69
CA SER A 15 -63.71 22.37 67.32
C SER A 15 -64.89 23.17 67.87
N ALA A 16 -65.06 23.19 69.19
CA ALA A 16 -66.15 23.91 69.86
C ALA A 16 -65.62 25.10 70.68
N SER A 17 -65.67 26.30 70.10
CA SER A 17 -65.45 27.53 70.85
C SER A 17 -66.67 27.85 71.70
N MET A 18 -66.50 28.11 73.00
CA MET A 18 -67.56 28.68 73.84
C MET A 18 -67.01 29.83 74.68
N LEU A 19 -67.74 30.95 74.64
CA LEU A 19 -67.37 32.23 75.24
C LEU A 19 -68.20 32.44 76.51
N VAL A 20 -67.57 32.70 77.65
CA VAL A 20 -68.23 33.13 78.89
C VAL A 20 -67.47 34.30 79.50
N ALA A 21 -68.20 35.21 80.16
CA ALA A 21 -67.76 36.57 80.45
C ALA A 21 -67.06 36.74 81.82
N SER A 22 -66.43 37.91 81.97
CA SER A 22 -65.91 38.45 83.21
C SER A 22 -67.00 38.91 84.18
N VAL A 23 -66.71 38.86 85.48
CA VAL A 23 -66.79 39.99 86.45
C VAL A 23 -66.18 39.51 87.79
N PRO A 24 -65.35 40.33 88.48
CA PRO A 24 -64.71 39.94 89.74
C PRO A 24 -65.58 40.23 90.98
N PHE A 25 -65.24 39.62 92.12
CA PHE A 25 -65.83 39.95 93.42
C PHE A 25 -64.86 39.68 94.60
N VAL A 26 -64.42 40.74 95.29
CA VAL A 26 -64.20 40.81 96.76
C VAL A 26 -64.20 42.29 97.16
N GLU A 27 -65.14 42.69 98.03
CA GLU A 27 -64.87 43.43 99.28
C GLU A 27 -66.15 43.40 100.14
N GLY A 28 -66.04 43.59 101.46
CA GLY A 28 -67.19 43.49 102.37
C GLY A 28 -66.93 44.09 103.76
N LYS A 29 -67.91 43.97 104.68
CA LYS A 29 -67.73 44.12 106.14
C LYS A 29 -69.03 43.81 106.93
N VAL A 30 -68.87 43.05 108.03
CA VAL A 30 -69.37 43.27 109.42
C VAL A 30 -70.83 43.76 109.58
N SER A 31 -71.74 43.11 110.34
CA SER A 31 -71.64 42.70 111.76
C SER A 31 -72.50 41.45 112.12
N ALA A 32 -72.10 40.58 113.06
CA ALA A 32 -72.45 40.54 114.50
C ALA A 32 -73.98 40.42 114.82
N ALA A 33 -74.46 39.61 115.78
CA ALA A 33 -73.87 38.63 116.73
C ALA A 33 -74.94 37.51 117.00
N ASP A 34 -74.89 36.48 117.84
CA ASP A 34 -74.23 36.07 119.12
C ASP A 34 -74.45 34.52 119.26
N THR A 35 -73.96 33.68 120.20
CA THR A 35 -72.93 33.65 121.28
C THR A 35 -72.66 32.16 121.66
N ASN A 36 -71.59 31.87 122.42
CA ASN A 36 -71.39 30.68 123.30
C ASN A 36 -71.27 29.27 122.64
N THR A 37 -70.28 28.39 122.92
CA THR A 37 -69.46 28.15 124.13
C THR A 37 -68.07 27.52 123.85
N VAL A 38 -67.06 27.95 124.63
CA VAL A 38 -65.90 27.22 125.22
C VAL A 38 -65.41 25.88 124.61
N THR A 39 -64.16 25.83 124.12
CA THR A 39 -63.09 24.92 124.61
C THR A 39 -61.68 25.30 124.08
N SER A 40 -60.65 24.86 124.81
CA SER A 40 -59.19 25.00 124.60
C SER A 40 -58.65 25.30 123.20
N GLU A 41 -57.81 26.34 123.09
CA GLU A 41 -56.87 26.50 121.95
C GLU A 41 -55.62 25.61 122.12
N GLY A 42 -55.25 24.92 121.05
CA GLY A 42 -54.00 24.16 120.94
C GLY A 42 -52.96 24.91 120.09
N VAL A 43 -51.71 24.41 120.08
CA VAL A 43 -50.64 24.97 119.24
C VAL A 43 -50.87 24.58 117.78
N LEU A 44 -50.89 25.55 116.88
CA LEU A 44 -51.01 25.32 115.43
C LEU A 44 -49.67 24.96 114.80
N LEU A 45 -49.68 24.05 113.82
CA LEU A 45 -48.51 23.77 112.97
C LEU A 45 -48.13 25.01 112.14
N SER A 46 -46.84 25.29 112.04
CA SER A 46 -46.30 26.21 111.03
C SER A 46 -46.32 25.57 109.63
N SER A 47 -46.36 26.38 108.57
CA SER A 47 -46.18 25.87 107.21
C SER A 47 -44.74 25.42 106.97
N PRO A 48 -44.48 24.43 106.08
CA PRO A 48 -43.11 23.97 105.79
C PRO A 48 -42.25 25.10 105.21
N ALA A 49 -41.19 25.48 105.93
CA ALA A 49 -40.29 26.54 105.50
C ALA A 49 -39.40 26.09 104.32
N ASN A 50 -38.81 27.06 103.63
CA ASN A 50 -37.79 26.86 102.60
C ASN A 50 -38.14 25.80 101.53
N LEU A 51 -39.39 25.78 101.03
CA LEU A 51 -39.72 25.02 99.82
C LEU A 51 -38.86 25.51 98.64
N GLN A 52 -37.85 24.72 98.30
CA GLN A 52 -36.99 24.90 97.12
C GLN A 52 -37.40 23.92 96.04
N VAL A 53 -37.41 24.37 94.80
CA VAL A 53 -37.71 23.52 93.63
C VAL A 53 -36.63 23.72 92.58
N THR A 54 -36.06 22.61 92.10
CA THR A 54 -35.13 22.58 90.96
C THR A 54 -35.72 21.75 89.83
N THR A 55 -35.47 22.18 88.59
CA THR A 55 -36.06 21.54 87.40
C THR A 55 -35.01 21.18 86.35
N THR A 56 -35.20 20.06 85.67
CA THR A 56 -34.57 19.73 84.39
C THR A 56 -35.57 20.04 83.26
N ASP A 57 -35.34 19.53 82.05
CA ASP A 57 -36.35 19.52 80.99
C ASP A 57 -37.41 18.41 81.17
N HIS A 58 -37.19 17.46 82.09
CA HIS A 58 -38.09 16.30 82.26
C HIS A 58 -38.38 15.91 83.74
N GLU A 59 -37.77 16.57 84.72
CA GLU A 59 -37.93 16.30 86.16
C GLU A 59 -38.18 17.59 86.96
N ILE A 60 -38.94 17.43 88.04
CA ILE A 60 -39.09 18.40 89.14
C ILE A 60 -38.60 17.73 90.43
N ASN A 61 -37.65 18.35 91.10
CA ASN A 61 -37.15 17.95 92.42
C ASN A 61 -37.49 19.06 93.44
N ALA A 62 -38.32 18.75 94.42
CA ALA A 62 -38.80 19.67 95.45
C ALA A 62 -38.32 19.23 96.84
N THR A 63 -37.87 20.18 97.66
CA THR A 63 -37.34 19.95 99.02
C THR A 63 -37.82 21.05 99.97
N TRP A 64 -38.10 20.73 101.23
CA TRP A 64 -38.53 21.70 102.25
C TRP A 64 -37.98 21.37 103.65
N ASP A 65 -38.12 22.31 104.59
CA ASP A 65 -37.72 22.11 105.99
C ASP A 65 -38.78 21.30 106.77
N ALA A 66 -38.31 20.53 107.75
CA ALA A 66 -39.19 19.81 108.67
C ALA A 66 -39.91 20.77 109.64
N VAL A 67 -41.22 20.56 109.81
CA VAL A 67 -42.10 21.27 110.75
C VAL A 67 -42.16 20.50 112.07
N ASP A 68 -41.91 21.18 113.19
CA ASP A 68 -42.05 20.57 114.51
C ASP A 68 -43.51 20.20 114.82
N GLY A 69 -43.72 19.03 115.43
CA GLY A 69 -45.04 18.43 115.66
C GLY A 69 -45.74 17.79 114.44
N ALA A 70 -45.18 17.91 113.22
CA ALA A 70 -45.74 17.28 112.04
C ALA A 70 -45.54 15.75 112.05
N GLU A 71 -46.58 14.99 111.71
CA GLU A 71 -46.45 13.54 111.49
C GLU A 71 -46.06 13.21 110.04
N LYS A 72 -46.57 13.96 109.06
CA LYS A 72 -46.32 13.75 107.63
C LYS A 72 -46.56 15.02 106.81
N TYR A 73 -46.10 15.02 105.56
CA TYR A 73 -46.32 16.09 104.59
C TYR A 73 -47.25 15.63 103.47
N ILE A 74 -47.91 16.59 102.84
CA ILE A 74 -48.70 16.39 101.63
C ILE A 74 -48.22 17.39 100.59
N MET A 75 -47.86 16.92 99.40
CA MET A 75 -47.56 17.79 98.26
C MET A 75 -48.50 17.53 97.09
N THR A 76 -48.97 18.63 96.49
CA THR A 76 -49.76 18.67 95.27
C THR A 76 -49.01 19.38 94.15
N ILE A 77 -49.23 18.94 92.90
CA ILE A 77 -48.84 19.65 91.69
C ILE A 77 -50.10 19.98 90.88
N ASP A 78 -50.30 21.25 90.55
CA ASP A 78 -51.52 21.79 89.93
C ASP A 78 -52.80 21.32 90.65
N GLY A 79 -52.76 21.35 91.99
CA GLY A 79 -53.83 20.86 92.88
C GLY A 79 -53.96 19.34 92.99
N ASN A 80 -53.35 18.55 92.10
CA ASN A 80 -53.38 17.08 92.14
C ASN A 80 -52.39 16.55 93.18
N ARG A 81 -52.82 15.66 94.07
CA ARG A 81 -51.98 15.10 95.14
C ARG A 81 -50.99 14.09 94.56
N VAL A 82 -49.69 14.40 94.66
CA VAL A 82 -48.61 13.55 94.11
C VAL A 82 -47.80 12.83 95.18
N TYR A 83 -47.86 13.31 96.44
CA TYR A 83 -47.01 12.81 97.53
C TYR A 83 -47.71 12.91 98.90
N GLU A 84 -47.49 11.89 99.73
CA GLU A 84 -47.89 11.78 101.13
C GLU A 84 -46.91 10.86 101.88
N ASP A 85 -45.92 11.42 102.57
CA ASP A 85 -45.02 10.68 103.46
C ASP A 85 -44.31 11.62 104.48
N LYS A 86 -43.41 11.07 105.30
CA LYS A 86 -42.69 11.78 106.37
C LYS A 86 -41.42 12.49 105.92
N GLU A 87 -40.83 12.07 104.80
CA GLU A 87 -39.63 12.72 104.22
C GLU A 87 -39.94 14.11 103.67
N THR A 88 -38.93 14.99 103.63
CA THR A 88 -39.10 16.40 103.19
C THR A 88 -38.54 16.70 101.79
N SER A 89 -38.48 15.67 100.93
CA SER A 89 -38.03 15.76 99.54
C SER A 89 -38.80 14.83 98.61
N PHE A 90 -39.12 15.28 97.39
CA PHE A 90 -39.81 14.48 96.38
C PHE A 90 -39.35 14.84 94.96
N ILE A 91 -39.14 13.81 94.13
CA ILE A 91 -38.77 13.95 92.71
C ILE A 91 -39.85 13.29 91.84
N THR A 92 -40.25 13.95 90.75
CA THR A 92 -41.20 13.41 89.78
C THR A 92 -40.91 13.87 88.35
N TYR A 93 -41.30 13.04 87.38
CA TYR A 93 -41.17 13.33 85.96
C TYR A 93 -42.32 14.22 85.46
N MET A 94 -42.00 15.25 84.67
CA MET A 94 -42.96 16.20 84.11
C MET A 94 -42.57 16.62 82.68
N PRO A 95 -43.55 16.84 81.77
CA PRO A 95 -43.31 17.39 80.44
C PRO A 95 -42.43 18.66 80.38
N PRO A 96 -41.61 18.84 79.33
CA PRO A 96 -40.75 20.03 79.13
C PRO A 96 -41.53 21.32 78.92
N ASN A 97 -40.82 22.44 79.09
CA ASN A 97 -41.27 23.82 78.85
C ASN A 97 -42.64 24.19 79.48
N THR A 98 -43.04 23.51 80.56
CA THR A 98 -44.35 23.62 81.18
C THR A 98 -44.24 24.15 82.62
N SER A 99 -45.14 25.03 83.01
CA SER A 99 -45.18 25.65 84.36
C SER A 99 -46.15 24.89 85.25
N TYR A 100 -45.76 24.67 86.50
CA TYR A 100 -46.46 23.86 87.50
C TYR A 100 -46.56 24.62 88.84
N GLU A 101 -47.73 24.64 89.46
CA GLU A 101 -47.90 25.09 90.84
C GLU A 101 -47.65 23.93 91.81
N ILE A 102 -46.61 24.05 92.62
CA ILE A 102 -46.23 23.07 93.64
C ILE A 102 -46.61 23.61 95.01
N ALA A 103 -47.45 22.89 95.73
CA ALA A 103 -47.87 23.28 97.08
C ALA A 103 -47.67 22.14 98.08
N VAL A 104 -47.02 22.42 99.22
CA VAL A 104 -46.77 21.46 100.30
C VAL A 104 -47.30 21.97 101.64
N TRP A 105 -47.80 21.06 102.47
CA TRP A 105 -48.21 21.36 103.85
C TRP A 105 -47.99 20.17 104.79
N ALA A 106 -47.90 20.44 106.08
CA ALA A 106 -47.76 19.45 107.13
C ALA A 106 -49.12 18.99 107.67
N ILE A 107 -49.17 17.78 108.23
CA ILE A 107 -50.30 17.19 108.95
C ILE A 107 -49.80 16.66 110.30
N ASP A 108 -50.49 16.97 111.40
CA ASP A 108 -50.18 16.43 112.73
C ASP A 108 -50.84 15.06 113.01
N HIS A 109 -50.53 14.49 114.17
CA HIS A 109 -51.10 13.23 114.66
C HIS A 109 -52.62 13.26 114.95
N THR A 110 -53.26 14.44 114.90
CA THR A 110 -54.72 14.61 115.01
C THR A 110 -55.41 14.68 113.65
N GLY A 111 -54.62 14.82 112.56
CA GLY A 111 -55.10 15.07 111.20
C GLY A 111 -55.24 16.56 110.85
N THR A 112 -54.82 17.48 111.73
CA THR A 112 -54.88 18.93 111.49
C THR A 112 -53.79 19.34 110.51
N ALA A 113 -54.13 20.19 109.54
CA ALA A 113 -53.23 20.68 108.50
C ALA A 113 -52.59 22.03 108.87
N SER A 114 -51.33 22.23 108.49
CA SER A 114 -50.72 23.56 108.43
C SER A 114 -51.24 24.37 107.25
N GLU A 115 -50.93 25.67 107.25
CA GLU A 115 -50.96 26.46 106.03
C GLU A 115 -50.03 25.89 104.94
N LYS A 116 -50.29 26.24 103.68
CA LYS A 116 -49.52 25.75 102.52
C LYS A 116 -48.34 26.66 102.17
N SER A 117 -47.21 26.04 101.87
CA SER A 117 -46.09 26.69 101.18
C SER A 117 -46.17 26.38 99.69
N ILE A 118 -46.15 27.41 98.84
CA ILE A 118 -46.44 27.31 97.40
C ILE A 118 -45.30 27.93 96.58
N VAL A 119 -44.84 27.22 95.54
CA VAL A 119 -43.85 27.67 94.56
C VAL A 119 -44.33 27.31 93.16
N ILE A 120 -44.23 28.24 92.21
CA ILE A 120 -44.44 27.95 90.79
C ILE A 120 -43.07 27.66 90.15
N ALA A 121 -42.92 26.50 89.55
CA ALA A 121 -41.69 26.08 88.87
C ALA A 121 -41.96 25.72 87.41
N LYS A 122 -40.97 25.92 86.53
CA LYS A 122 -41.08 25.60 85.11
C LYS A 122 -40.01 24.58 84.71
N THR A 123 -40.42 23.53 83.99
CA THR A 123 -39.47 22.60 83.35
C THR A 123 -38.77 23.31 82.17
N LYS A 124 -37.51 22.93 81.92
CA LYS A 124 -36.67 23.52 80.87
C LYS A 124 -37.13 23.06 79.48
N GLU A 125 -36.61 23.72 78.45
CA GLU A 125 -36.94 23.43 77.06
C GLU A 125 -35.90 22.49 76.43
N LYS A 126 -36.39 21.56 75.60
CA LYS A 126 -35.59 20.55 74.89
C LYS A 126 -35.23 21.10 73.49
N LEU A 127 -33.95 21.31 73.22
CA LEU A 127 -33.48 22.07 72.05
C LEU A 127 -32.67 21.23 71.06
N THR A 128 -32.94 21.42 69.77
CA THR A 128 -32.15 20.89 68.64
C THR A 128 -30.79 21.59 68.52
N PRO A 129 -29.82 21.03 67.77
CA PRO A 129 -28.53 21.70 67.55
C PRO A 129 -28.68 22.87 66.58
N GLU A 130 -27.74 23.82 66.63
CA GLU A 130 -27.73 24.94 65.69
C GLU A 130 -27.22 24.53 64.30
N ALA A 131 -27.58 25.32 63.28
CA ALA A 131 -27.16 25.10 61.91
C ALA A 131 -25.66 25.40 61.73
N PRO A 132 -24.80 24.38 61.49
CA PRO A 132 -23.37 24.59 61.30
C PRO A 132 -23.10 25.43 60.07
N LYS A 133 -22.22 26.44 60.17
CA LYS A 133 -21.67 27.07 58.97
C LYS A 133 -20.73 26.08 58.30
N PHE A 134 -20.90 25.90 57.00
CA PHE A 134 -20.05 25.03 56.20
C PHE A 134 -19.59 25.74 54.92
N ASN A 135 -18.50 25.22 54.36
CA ASN A 135 -17.88 25.67 53.14
C ASN A 135 -17.48 24.43 52.33
N VAL A 136 -17.79 24.43 51.04
CA VAL A 136 -17.44 23.37 50.10
C VAL A 136 -16.37 23.88 49.14
N THR A 137 -15.26 23.16 49.05
CA THR A 137 -14.20 23.41 48.06
C THR A 137 -14.13 22.24 47.09
N THR A 138 -13.93 22.51 45.80
CA THR A 138 -13.79 21.47 44.78
C THR A 138 -12.38 21.41 44.22
N ASP A 139 -12.06 20.25 43.68
CA ASP A 139 -10.90 20.00 42.83
C ASP A 139 -11.35 19.33 41.52
N GLU A 140 -10.44 18.81 40.71
CA GLU A 140 -10.78 18.10 39.47
C GLU A 140 -11.65 16.85 39.75
N THR A 141 -11.23 16.00 40.69
CA THR A 141 -11.86 14.70 40.98
C THR A 141 -12.29 14.56 42.44
N SER A 142 -12.43 15.66 43.18
CA SER A 142 -12.87 15.64 44.57
C SER A 142 -13.67 16.88 44.99
N LEU A 143 -14.41 16.74 46.09
CA LEU A 143 -14.93 17.87 46.87
C LEU A 143 -14.61 17.67 48.35
N THR A 144 -14.31 18.76 49.05
CA THR A 144 -14.10 18.79 50.50
C THR A 144 -15.13 19.71 51.14
N VAL A 145 -15.96 19.12 52.00
CA VAL A 145 -16.92 19.82 52.86
C VAL A 145 -16.22 20.08 54.20
N SER A 146 -16.30 21.30 54.71
CA SER A 146 -15.64 21.73 55.96
C SER A 146 -16.56 22.64 56.76
N TRP A 147 -16.57 22.54 58.09
CA TRP A 147 -17.54 23.26 58.93
C TRP A 147 -17.04 23.65 60.32
N GLU A 148 -17.68 24.66 60.92
CA GLU A 148 -17.48 25.04 62.31
C GLU A 148 -18.26 24.11 63.25
N ALA A 149 -17.77 23.93 64.49
CA ALA A 149 -18.49 23.16 65.50
C ALA A 149 -19.78 23.88 65.94
N ALA A 150 -20.93 23.27 65.67
CA ALA A 150 -22.26 23.79 66.06
C ALA A 150 -22.62 23.50 67.52
N GLU A 151 -23.31 24.44 68.18
CA GLU A 151 -23.76 24.24 69.56
C GLU A 151 -24.76 23.06 69.65
N ARG A 152 -24.57 22.21 70.66
CA ARG A 152 -25.40 21.04 71.00
C ARG A 152 -25.42 19.91 69.95
N ALA A 153 -24.60 19.98 68.91
CA ALA A 153 -24.44 18.88 67.94
C ALA A 153 -23.65 17.71 68.56
N THR A 154 -24.05 16.47 68.27
CA THR A 154 -23.28 15.25 68.59
C THR A 154 -22.75 14.54 67.35
N SER A 155 -23.32 14.81 66.17
CA SER A 155 -22.82 14.34 64.88
C SER A 155 -23.21 15.29 63.74
N TYR A 156 -22.52 15.13 62.61
CA TYR A 156 -22.76 15.84 61.36
C TYR A 156 -22.99 14.83 60.24
N VAL A 157 -23.81 15.17 59.25
CA VAL A 157 -24.15 14.31 58.11
C VAL A 157 -23.95 15.05 56.80
N VAL A 158 -23.21 14.45 55.87
CA VAL A 158 -22.99 14.96 54.51
C VAL A 158 -23.59 13.97 53.51
N LEU A 159 -24.51 14.47 52.68
CA LEU A 159 -25.05 13.79 51.50
C LEU A 159 -24.50 14.46 50.24
N VAL A 160 -24.12 13.66 49.24
CA VAL A 160 -23.80 14.14 47.88
C VAL A 160 -24.75 13.45 46.90
N ASP A 161 -25.45 14.25 46.10
CA ASP A 161 -26.55 13.82 45.22
C ASP A 161 -27.54 12.87 45.91
N LYS A 162 -27.90 13.22 47.16
CA LYS A 162 -28.79 12.49 48.09
C LYS A 162 -28.25 11.15 48.62
N SER A 163 -27.02 10.78 48.29
CA SER A 163 -26.35 9.60 48.86
C SER A 163 -25.56 10.01 50.10
N GLU A 164 -25.75 9.35 51.24
CA GLU A 164 -24.97 9.64 52.45
C GLU A 164 -23.52 9.19 52.24
N VAL A 165 -22.59 10.14 52.29
CA VAL A 165 -21.15 9.89 52.10
C VAL A 165 -20.34 10.02 53.38
N TYR A 166 -20.87 10.70 54.40
CA TYR A 166 -20.25 10.81 55.71
C TYR A 166 -21.28 11.06 56.81
N ARG A 167 -21.05 10.42 57.96
CA ARG A 167 -21.72 10.68 59.24
C ARG A 167 -20.71 10.50 60.36
N GLY A 168 -20.46 11.53 61.17
CA GLY A 168 -19.39 11.49 62.17
C GLY A 168 -19.24 12.76 63.01
N THR A 169 -18.11 12.86 63.71
CA THR A 169 -17.80 13.96 64.65
C THR A 169 -16.66 14.88 64.17
N ASP A 170 -15.89 14.47 63.17
CA ASP A 170 -14.88 15.32 62.52
C ASP A 170 -15.53 16.55 61.87
N LEU A 171 -14.73 17.62 61.69
CA LEU A 171 -15.19 18.93 61.18
C LEU A 171 -14.93 19.14 59.67
N SER A 172 -14.52 18.08 58.96
CA SER A 172 -14.33 18.10 57.51
C SER A 172 -14.39 16.70 56.91
N TYR A 173 -14.90 16.59 55.68
CA TYR A 173 -14.91 15.35 54.90
C TYR A 173 -14.56 15.61 53.44
N THR A 174 -13.66 14.80 52.87
CA THR A 174 -13.26 14.85 51.46
C THR A 174 -13.78 13.62 50.72
N LEU A 175 -14.59 13.85 49.69
CA LEU A 175 -15.08 12.84 48.77
C LEU A 175 -14.24 12.84 47.49
N THR A 176 -13.55 11.74 47.21
CA THR A 176 -12.68 11.55 46.04
C THR A 176 -13.31 10.62 45.00
N GLY A 177 -12.89 10.72 43.74
CA GLY A 177 -13.36 9.87 42.64
C GLY A 177 -14.53 10.46 41.85
N LEU A 178 -14.72 11.78 41.95
CA LEU A 178 -15.73 12.52 41.20
C LEU A 178 -15.31 12.73 39.74
N ILE A 179 -16.29 12.99 38.89
CA ILE A 179 -16.09 13.31 37.48
C ILE A 179 -15.76 14.82 37.39
N PRO A 180 -14.73 15.26 36.64
CA PRO A 180 -14.45 16.68 36.45
C PRO A 180 -15.56 17.42 35.69
N LYS A 181 -15.58 18.76 35.74
CA LYS A 181 -16.62 19.62 35.12
C LYS A 181 -18.07 19.29 35.50
N THR A 182 -18.30 18.49 36.55
CA THR A 182 -19.62 17.94 36.91
C THR A 182 -20.14 18.64 38.16
N SER A 183 -21.42 19.02 38.13
CA SER A 183 -22.08 19.69 39.27
C SER A 183 -22.71 18.67 40.21
N TYR A 184 -22.36 18.78 41.49
CA TYR A 184 -22.78 17.92 42.58
C TYR A 184 -23.60 18.73 43.61
N VAL A 185 -24.72 18.17 44.06
CA VAL A 185 -25.54 18.77 45.12
C VAL A 185 -25.06 18.25 46.47
N VAL A 186 -24.59 19.15 47.32
CA VAL A 186 -24.15 18.82 48.69
C VAL A 186 -25.28 19.20 49.65
N ASP A 187 -25.79 18.23 50.39
CA ASP A 187 -26.83 18.38 51.42
C ASP A 187 -26.21 18.10 52.80
N PHE A 188 -26.35 19.03 53.76
CA PHE A 188 -25.59 19.02 55.02
C PHE A 188 -26.42 19.45 56.25
N TRP A 189 -26.22 18.80 57.41
CA TRP A 189 -26.80 19.20 58.70
C TRP A 189 -25.99 18.70 59.91
N SER A 190 -26.26 19.29 61.08
CA SER A 190 -25.88 18.73 62.39
C SER A 190 -27.07 18.02 63.04
N GLU A 191 -26.80 17.07 63.93
CA GLU A 191 -27.82 16.31 64.65
C GLU A 191 -27.41 16.01 66.11
N ASN A 192 -28.41 15.75 66.94
CA ASN A 192 -28.25 15.22 68.29
C ASN A 192 -29.44 14.32 68.68
N GLU A 193 -29.44 13.79 69.90
CA GLU A 193 -30.52 12.96 70.47
C GLU A 193 -31.88 13.69 70.66
N HIS A 194 -32.03 14.92 70.16
CA HIS A 194 -33.26 15.71 70.20
C HIS A 194 -33.74 16.13 68.80
N GLY A 195 -32.91 16.02 67.75
CA GLY A 195 -33.27 16.30 66.36
C GLY A 195 -32.10 16.79 65.51
N THR A 196 -32.41 17.36 64.34
CA THR A 196 -31.41 17.95 63.42
C THR A 196 -31.52 19.46 63.39
N SER A 197 -30.47 20.14 62.91
CA SER A 197 -30.44 21.60 62.72
C SER A 197 -31.32 22.12 61.57
N GLY A 198 -32.01 21.23 60.86
CA GLY A 198 -32.47 21.50 59.50
C GLY A 198 -31.36 21.32 58.46
N GLN A 199 -31.76 20.93 57.25
CA GLN A 199 -30.89 20.63 56.12
C GLN A 199 -30.52 21.91 55.36
N GLN A 200 -29.22 22.14 55.20
CA GLN A 200 -28.65 23.13 54.31
C GLN A 200 -28.23 22.48 52.98
N ARG A 201 -28.08 23.28 51.93
CA ARG A 201 -27.68 22.81 50.58
C ARG A 201 -26.72 23.78 49.92
N ASP A 202 -25.72 23.23 49.26
CA ASP A 202 -24.88 23.91 48.27
C ASP A 202 -24.88 23.13 46.94
N THR A 203 -24.38 23.72 45.86
CA THR A 203 -24.22 23.07 44.56
C THR A 203 -22.92 23.53 43.93
N VAL A 204 -21.93 22.64 43.92
CA VAL A 204 -20.58 22.92 43.46
C VAL A 204 -20.26 22.15 42.19
N THR A 205 -19.42 22.73 41.34
CA THR A 205 -18.88 22.05 40.15
C THR A 205 -17.43 21.67 40.41
N THR A 206 -17.05 20.44 40.08
CA THR A 206 -15.63 20.03 40.03
C THR A 206 -14.89 20.83 38.96
N LYS A 207 -13.58 21.03 39.14
CA LYS A 207 -12.77 21.85 38.25
C LYS A 207 -12.71 21.28 36.83
N ASP A 208 -12.33 22.15 35.90
CA ASP A 208 -11.80 21.73 34.60
C ASP A 208 -10.37 21.22 34.82
N PRO A 209 -10.02 19.98 34.44
CA PRO A 209 -8.66 19.50 34.56
C PRO A 209 -7.78 20.12 33.48
N ASP A 210 -6.52 20.39 33.81
CA ASP A 210 -5.59 21.01 32.87
C ASP A 210 -5.42 20.17 31.60
N LYS A 211 -5.45 20.83 30.43
CA LYS A 211 -5.21 20.16 29.15
C LYS A 211 -3.80 19.58 29.13
N LEU A 212 -3.68 18.31 28.77
CA LEU A 212 -2.38 17.68 28.53
C LEU A 212 -1.60 18.49 27.49
N PRO A 213 -0.28 18.71 27.70
CA PRO A 213 0.53 19.44 26.74
C PRO A 213 0.63 18.68 25.42
N ALA A 214 0.75 19.40 24.31
CA ALA A 214 0.96 18.77 23.01
C ALA A 214 2.21 17.87 23.02
N PRO A 215 2.15 16.66 22.41
CA PRO A 215 3.32 15.83 22.17
C PRO A 215 4.49 16.63 21.57
N LYS A 216 5.70 16.30 22.02
CA LYS A 216 6.96 16.93 21.60
C LYS A 216 7.86 15.89 20.93
N GLY A 217 8.96 16.35 20.34
CA GLY A 217 9.93 15.47 19.68
C GLY A 217 9.34 14.68 18.51
N LEU A 218 8.29 15.18 17.86
CA LEU A 218 7.67 14.51 16.71
C LEU A 218 8.72 14.32 15.61
N LYS A 219 8.85 13.09 15.12
CA LYS A 219 9.71 12.71 13.99
C LYS A 219 8.91 11.87 13.01
N VAL A 220 9.20 12.08 11.74
CA VAL A 220 8.74 11.25 10.63
C VAL A 220 9.96 10.59 10.01
N GLU A 221 9.88 9.28 9.83
CA GLU A 221 10.76 8.51 8.95
C GLU A 221 9.90 7.86 7.86
N SER A 222 10.25 8.07 6.58
CA SER A 222 9.43 7.62 5.45
C SER A 222 10.15 6.68 4.48
N THR A 223 9.37 5.74 3.94
CA THR A 223 9.68 4.99 2.71
C THR A 223 8.84 5.57 1.56
N TRP A 224 8.83 4.91 0.42
CA TRP A 224 7.98 5.26 -0.72
C TRP A 224 6.48 4.92 -0.51
N ASN A 225 6.14 4.08 0.48
CA ASN A 225 4.78 3.62 0.78
C ASN A 225 4.40 3.64 2.27
N THR A 226 5.30 4.06 3.16
CA THR A 226 5.04 4.12 4.61
C THR A 226 5.57 5.40 5.24
N ILE A 227 4.93 5.80 6.34
CA ILE A 227 5.44 6.82 7.26
C ILE A 227 5.42 6.24 8.68
N THR A 228 6.58 6.15 9.31
CA THR A 228 6.71 5.90 10.75
C THR A 228 6.76 7.23 11.49
N LEU A 229 5.77 7.46 12.33
CA LEU A 229 5.64 8.62 13.20
C LEU A 229 6.07 8.23 14.61
N SER A 230 6.92 9.03 15.25
CA SER A 230 7.33 8.83 16.66
C SER A 230 7.34 10.15 17.42
N TRP A 231 7.19 10.10 18.75
CA TRP A 231 7.09 11.28 19.62
C TRP A 231 7.61 11.00 21.04
N ASP A 232 7.89 12.07 21.80
CA ASP A 232 8.24 11.96 23.22
C ASP A 232 6.99 11.61 24.05
N PRO A 233 7.13 10.81 25.14
CA PRO A 233 6.03 10.56 26.07
C PRO A 233 5.45 11.85 26.66
N VAL A 234 4.13 11.99 26.65
CA VAL A 234 3.42 13.13 27.24
C VAL A 234 3.16 12.87 28.73
N GLU A 235 3.64 13.77 29.58
CA GLU A 235 3.35 13.74 31.01
C GLU A 235 1.84 13.79 31.26
N GLY A 236 1.34 12.86 32.08
CA GLY A 236 -0.08 12.70 32.36
C GLY A 236 -0.90 11.92 31.31
N ALA A 237 -0.34 11.57 30.15
CA ALA A 237 -1.03 10.72 29.16
C ALA A 237 -0.88 9.22 29.48
N ASN A 238 -1.93 8.43 29.20
CA ASN A 238 -1.93 6.97 29.30
C ASN A 238 -2.25 6.24 27.98
N THR A 239 -2.69 6.98 26.94
CA THR A 239 -2.85 6.47 25.57
C THR A 239 -2.69 7.63 24.57
N TYR A 240 -2.48 7.32 23.30
CA TYR A 240 -2.32 8.29 22.22
C TYR A 240 -3.31 8.03 21.09
N TRP A 241 -3.76 9.10 20.42
CA TRP A 241 -4.47 9.03 19.14
C TRP A 241 -3.60 9.56 18.02
N VAL A 242 -3.57 8.85 16.89
CA VAL A 242 -2.95 9.31 15.64
C VAL A 242 -4.01 9.49 14.56
N GLN A 243 -3.96 10.62 13.86
CA GLN A 243 -4.80 10.94 12.70
C GLN A 243 -3.95 11.27 11.47
N LYS A 244 -4.45 10.92 10.28
CA LYS A 244 -3.93 11.31 8.96
C LYS A 244 -5.02 12.06 8.21
N ASN A 245 -4.75 13.28 7.75
CA ASN A 245 -5.70 14.11 6.98
C ASN A 245 -7.10 14.12 7.64
N ASN A 246 -7.16 14.50 8.93
CA ASN A 246 -8.35 14.54 9.79
C ASN A 246 -9.07 13.19 10.03
N SER A 247 -8.56 12.07 9.49
CA SER A 247 -9.11 10.72 9.67
C SER A 247 -8.36 9.97 10.78
N PHE A 248 -9.08 9.31 11.68
CA PHE A 248 -8.51 8.46 12.73
C PHE A 248 -7.80 7.24 12.15
N LEU A 249 -6.61 6.91 12.67
CA LEU A 249 -5.85 5.71 12.30
C LEU A 249 -5.59 4.76 13.48
N TYR A 250 -5.23 5.29 14.65
CA TYR A 250 -4.70 4.48 15.75
C TYR A 250 -5.08 5.04 17.13
N GLU A 251 -5.37 4.11 18.06
CA GLU A 251 -5.34 4.35 19.50
C GLU A 251 -4.42 3.34 20.17
N GLY A 252 -3.55 3.80 21.07
CA GLY A 252 -2.81 2.92 21.98
C GLY A 252 -1.69 3.61 22.76
N PRO A 253 -1.03 2.89 23.68
CA PRO A 253 -0.03 3.45 24.59
C PRO A 253 1.36 3.67 23.97
N ASN A 254 1.60 3.19 22.75
CA ASN A 254 2.91 3.30 22.10
C ASN A 254 3.19 4.74 21.68
N THR A 255 4.43 5.21 21.84
CA THR A 255 4.88 6.54 21.37
C THR A 255 5.42 6.52 19.93
N SER A 256 4.98 5.54 19.15
CA SER A 256 5.30 5.41 17.73
C SER A 256 4.22 4.62 16.99
N TYR A 257 3.91 5.01 15.75
CA TYR A 257 2.97 4.33 14.87
C TYR A 257 3.44 4.38 13.41
N THR A 258 3.40 3.25 12.71
CA THR A 258 3.72 3.17 11.28
C THR A 258 2.44 3.10 10.46
N ILE A 259 2.30 4.03 9.52
CA ILE A 259 1.21 4.11 8.56
C ILE A 259 1.68 3.43 7.27
N THR A 260 0.96 2.42 6.79
CA THR A 260 1.28 1.66 5.58
C THR A 260 0.44 2.12 4.37
N ASP A 261 0.70 1.49 3.21
CA ASP A 261 -0.12 1.52 2.00
C ASP A 261 -0.30 2.90 1.34
N LEU A 262 0.56 3.86 1.70
CA LEU A 262 0.54 5.24 1.21
C LEU A 262 0.92 5.34 -0.28
N GLU A 263 0.50 6.43 -0.92
CA GLU A 263 0.89 6.80 -2.29
C GLU A 263 2.34 7.34 -2.27
N PRO A 264 3.16 7.13 -3.32
CA PRO A 264 4.52 7.70 -3.41
C PRO A 264 4.51 9.23 -3.59
N ASP A 265 5.63 9.88 -3.25
CA ASP A 265 5.87 11.34 -3.39
C ASP A 265 4.75 12.24 -2.81
N HIS A 266 3.96 11.71 -1.86
CA HIS A 266 2.69 12.31 -1.39
C HIS A 266 2.82 12.83 0.06
N PRO A 267 2.54 14.12 0.32
CA PRO A 267 2.60 14.69 1.67
C PRO A 267 1.29 14.49 2.44
N TYR A 268 1.40 13.92 3.64
CA TYR A 268 0.29 13.67 4.56
C TYR A 268 0.40 14.56 5.82
N SER A 269 -0.74 15.11 6.26
CA SER A 269 -0.84 15.89 7.49
C SER A 269 -1.15 14.97 8.66
N LEU A 270 -0.22 14.88 9.62
CA LEU A 270 -0.26 13.95 10.73
C LEU A 270 -0.45 14.67 12.07
N TYR A 271 -1.32 14.12 12.91
CA TYR A 271 -1.66 14.66 14.22
C TYR A 271 -1.52 13.58 15.28
N VAL A 272 -0.87 13.92 16.40
CA VAL A 272 -0.76 13.08 17.59
C VAL A 272 -1.41 13.79 18.77
N TYR A 273 -2.31 13.13 19.49
CA TYR A 273 -2.90 13.65 20.73
C TYR A 273 -2.48 12.74 21.89
N GLY A 274 -1.95 13.34 22.96
CA GLY A 274 -1.86 12.66 24.26
C GLY A 274 -3.24 12.63 24.93
N LEU A 275 -3.65 11.49 25.47
CA LEU A 275 -4.91 11.33 26.19
C LEU A 275 -4.70 10.68 27.55
N ASN A 276 -5.50 11.10 28.53
CA ASN A 276 -5.67 10.40 29.79
C ASN A 276 -7.11 9.90 29.88
N LYS A 277 -7.30 8.58 29.71
CA LYS A 277 -8.60 7.92 29.85
C LYS A 277 -8.74 7.35 31.26
N SER A 278 -9.71 7.85 32.01
CA SER A 278 -10.09 7.33 33.31
C SER A 278 -11.02 6.11 33.17
N PRO A 279 -10.99 5.14 34.11
CA PRO A 279 -12.01 4.09 34.22
C PRO A 279 -13.45 4.64 34.35
N SER A 280 -13.60 5.89 34.83
CA SER A 280 -14.90 6.59 34.93
C SER A 280 -15.40 7.21 33.61
N SER A 281 -14.97 6.66 32.46
CA SER A 281 -15.22 7.07 31.06
C SER A 281 -14.88 8.51 30.66
N PHE A 282 -14.51 9.38 31.62
CA PHE A 282 -13.95 10.69 31.37
C PHE A 282 -12.59 10.59 30.67
N THR A 283 -12.37 11.43 29.66
CA THR A 283 -11.14 11.47 28.86
C THR A 283 -10.61 12.90 28.79
N ILE A 284 -9.39 13.14 29.27
CA ILE A 284 -8.65 14.37 28.98
C ILE A 284 -7.94 14.16 27.64
N GLN A 285 -8.13 15.08 26.69
CA GLN A 285 -7.41 15.12 25.42
C GLN A 285 -6.55 16.38 25.40
N GLY A 286 -5.25 16.22 25.14
CA GLY A 286 -4.32 17.33 24.96
C GLY A 286 -4.48 18.04 23.61
N GLU A 287 -3.77 19.16 23.46
CA GLU A 287 -3.60 19.77 22.15
C GLU A 287 -2.82 18.84 21.19
N PRO A 288 -3.07 18.87 19.87
CA PRO A 288 -2.34 18.03 18.93
C PRO A 288 -0.89 18.49 18.75
N GLY A 289 0.04 17.55 18.86
CA GLY A 289 1.32 17.63 18.17
C GLY A 289 1.05 17.46 16.67
N ARG A 290 1.60 18.35 15.83
CA ARG A 290 1.38 18.37 14.38
C ARG A 290 2.70 18.17 13.65
N ILE A 291 2.71 17.36 12.60
CA ILE A 291 3.85 17.22 11.69
C ILE A 291 3.35 16.85 10.28
N MET A 292 4.08 17.25 9.25
CA MET A 292 3.86 16.72 7.90
C MET A 292 4.87 15.60 7.63
N GLY A 293 4.45 14.60 6.88
CA GLY A 293 5.35 13.56 6.38
C GLY A 293 5.09 13.29 4.91
N VAL A 294 6.14 13.26 4.09
CA VAL A 294 6.05 12.83 2.69
C VAL A 294 6.56 11.40 2.58
N THR A 295 5.83 10.56 1.85
CA THR A 295 6.44 9.37 1.25
C THR A 295 7.50 9.78 0.24
N LYS A 296 8.51 8.94 0.08
CA LYS A 296 9.52 9.13 -0.96
C LYS A 296 8.95 8.77 -2.34
N LYS A 297 9.65 9.16 -3.40
CA LYS A 297 9.38 8.66 -4.77
C LYS A 297 9.50 7.13 -4.81
N LEU A 298 8.88 6.52 -5.83
CA LEU A 298 9.06 5.08 -6.12
C LEU A 298 10.57 4.75 -6.16
N PRO A 299 10.98 3.59 -5.60
CA PRO A 299 12.38 3.18 -5.59
C PRO A 299 12.87 2.87 -7.00
N GLU A 300 14.19 2.82 -7.17
CA GLU A 300 14.77 2.43 -8.45
C GLU A 300 14.48 0.95 -8.77
N PRO A 301 14.28 0.57 -10.05
CA PRO A 301 14.14 -0.83 -10.43
C PRO A 301 15.42 -1.62 -10.16
N ASN A 302 15.36 -2.58 -9.24
CA ASN A 302 16.48 -3.45 -8.90
C ASN A 302 16.89 -4.35 -10.07
N ASN A 303 18.11 -4.91 -10.00
CA ASN A 303 18.66 -5.86 -10.97
C ASN A 303 18.54 -5.40 -12.45
N PHE A 304 18.77 -4.10 -12.71
CA PHE A 304 18.76 -3.57 -14.07
C PHE A 304 20.00 -4.04 -14.87
N VAL A 305 19.80 -5.09 -15.66
CA VAL A 305 20.83 -5.77 -16.44
C VAL A 305 20.69 -5.43 -17.92
N ALA A 306 21.84 -5.18 -18.57
CA ALA A 306 21.95 -5.01 -20.02
C ALA A 306 22.88 -6.09 -20.61
N ILE A 307 22.33 -6.98 -21.44
CA ILE A 307 23.08 -8.06 -22.10
C ILE A 307 23.35 -7.65 -23.55
N PRO A 308 24.63 -7.46 -23.96
CA PRO A 308 24.96 -6.98 -25.28
C PRO A 308 25.00 -8.09 -26.32
N LYS A 309 24.56 -7.73 -27.53
CA LYS A 309 24.79 -8.45 -28.79
C LYS A 309 25.56 -7.52 -29.74
N SER A 310 25.62 -7.89 -31.02
CA SER A 310 26.23 -7.09 -32.09
C SER A 310 25.46 -5.78 -32.35
N THR A 311 24.19 -5.87 -32.71
CA THR A 311 23.34 -4.75 -33.16
C THR A 311 22.14 -4.51 -32.24
N SER A 312 22.13 -5.12 -31.06
CA SER A 312 21.05 -5.03 -30.07
C SER A 312 21.54 -5.22 -28.64
N VAL A 313 20.73 -4.79 -27.68
CA VAL A 313 20.92 -4.99 -26.24
C VAL A 313 19.59 -5.50 -25.65
N ASN A 314 19.64 -6.63 -24.95
CA ASN A 314 18.53 -7.09 -24.13
C ASN A 314 18.60 -6.39 -22.76
N LEU A 315 17.53 -5.74 -22.33
CA LEU A 315 17.38 -5.06 -21.05
C LEU A 315 16.35 -5.79 -20.18
N SER A 316 16.65 -5.98 -18.89
CA SER A 316 15.70 -6.53 -17.90
C SER A 316 15.91 -5.91 -16.53
N TRP A 317 14.85 -5.79 -15.74
CA TRP A 317 14.85 -5.26 -14.37
C TRP A 317 13.77 -5.94 -13.51
N ASP A 318 13.85 -5.78 -12.19
CA ASP A 318 12.81 -6.25 -11.27
C ASP A 318 11.56 -5.36 -11.30
N ALA A 319 10.40 -5.96 -11.02
CA ALA A 319 9.16 -5.21 -10.85
C ALA A 319 9.17 -4.39 -9.55
N VAL A 320 8.87 -3.10 -9.66
CA VAL A 320 8.66 -2.19 -8.53
C VAL A 320 7.17 -2.23 -8.13
N GLU A 321 6.91 -2.41 -6.84
CA GLU A 321 5.54 -2.42 -6.30
C GLU A 321 4.86 -1.05 -6.49
N LYS A 322 3.56 -1.07 -6.82
CA LYS A 322 2.75 0.09 -7.27
C LYS A 322 3.21 0.81 -8.56
N ALA A 323 4.21 0.33 -9.28
CA ALA A 323 4.56 0.90 -10.59
C ALA A 323 3.55 0.44 -11.68
N ASP A 324 2.89 1.39 -12.32
CA ASP A 324 1.99 1.15 -13.46
C ASP A 324 2.78 1.00 -14.78
N VAL A 325 3.88 1.74 -14.92
CA VAL A 325 4.65 1.93 -16.17
C VAL A 325 6.15 2.03 -15.87
N TYR A 326 6.99 1.53 -16.78
CA TYR A 326 8.43 1.74 -16.79
C TYR A 326 8.83 2.59 -17.99
N LYS A 327 9.78 3.51 -17.78
CA LYS A 327 10.38 4.35 -18.81
C LYS A 327 11.86 4.03 -18.95
N VAL A 328 12.25 3.50 -20.10
CA VAL A 328 13.65 3.20 -20.43
C VAL A 328 14.20 4.28 -21.35
N MET A 329 15.36 4.80 -21.01
CA MET A 329 16.07 5.83 -21.78
C MET A 329 17.46 5.34 -22.19
N ARG A 330 17.89 5.72 -23.40
CA ARG A 330 19.24 5.55 -23.92
C ARG A 330 19.88 6.92 -24.04
N GLY A 331 20.81 7.24 -23.14
CA GLY A 331 21.25 8.62 -22.90
C GLY A 331 20.08 9.51 -22.47
N LYS A 332 19.60 10.39 -23.35
CA LYS A 332 18.41 11.25 -23.13
C LYS A 332 17.19 10.87 -23.98
N LEU A 333 17.28 9.82 -24.80
CA LEU A 333 16.18 9.38 -25.67
C LEU A 333 15.33 8.32 -24.96
N ILE A 334 14.03 8.56 -24.79
CA ILE A 334 13.09 7.52 -24.38
C ILE A 334 12.98 6.50 -25.51
N ILE A 335 13.28 5.23 -25.21
CA ILE A 335 13.22 4.11 -26.16
C ILE A 335 12.12 3.09 -25.83
N TYR A 336 11.62 3.08 -24.59
CA TYR A 336 10.47 2.30 -24.16
C TYR A 336 9.66 3.05 -23.10
N GLU A 337 8.34 2.91 -23.19
CA GLU A 337 7.38 3.36 -22.19
C GLU A 337 6.22 2.34 -22.14
N GLY A 338 6.09 1.60 -21.05
CA GLY A 338 5.06 0.56 -20.89
C GLY A 338 5.26 -0.34 -19.66
N PRO A 339 4.37 -1.32 -19.44
CA PRO A 339 4.30 -2.08 -18.18
C PRO A 339 5.24 -3.31 -18.12
N LEU A 340 5.98 -3.64 -19.18
CA LEU A 340 6.86 -4.81 -19.19
C LEU A 340 8.17 -4.51 -18.44
N THR A 341 8.71 -5.52 -17.76
CA THR A 341 10.02 -5.46 -17.07
C THR A 341 11.22 -5.89 -17.94
N THR A 342 11.01 -6.01 -19.25
CA THR A 342 12.03 -6.39 -20.23
C THR A 342 11.84 -5.63 -21.53
N PHE A 343 12.93 -5.21 -22.16
CA PHE A 343 12.93 -4.57 -23.47
C PHE A 343 14.11 -5.06 -24.32
N VAL A 344 13.98 -5.04 -25.65
CA VAL A 344 15.10 -5.33 -26.56
C VAL A 344 15.32 -4.11 -27.45
N ASP A 345 16.42 -3.42 -27.19
CA ASP A 345 16.85 -2.29 -28.00
C ASP A 345 17.62 -2.80 -29.23
N THR A 346 17.33 -2.25 -30.40
CA THR A 346 17.80 -2.79 -31.69
C THR A 346 18.24 -1.68 -32.66
N GLY A 347 19.01 -2.05 -33.69
CA GLY A 347 19.58 -1.08 -34.63
C GLY A 347 20.79 -0.33 -34.08
N LEU A 348 21.50 -0.94 -33.12
CA LEU A 348 22.72 -0.40 -32.53
C LEU A 348 23.93 -0.62 -33.44
N ASN A 349 24.94 0.25 -33.31
CA ASN A 349 26.25 0.03 -33.90
C ASN A 349 27.04 -0.95 -33.04
N GLU A 350 27.86 -1.80 -33.67
CA GLU A 350 28.82 -2.67 -32.96
C GLU A 350 29.99 -1.88 -32.38
N GLY A 351 30.51 -2.31 -31.23
CA GLY A 351 31.67 -1.70 -30.59
C GLY A 351 31.42 -0.32 -29.97
N GLU A 352 30.18 0.18 -30.02
CA GLU A 352 29.77 1.42 -29.36
C GLU A 352 29.28 1.15 -27.93
N THR A 353 29.44 2.15 -27.06
CA THR A 353 28.99 2.05 -25.66
C THR A 353 27.70 2.83 -25.47
N TYR A 354 26.68 2.15 -24.97
CA TYR A 354 25.34 2.71 -24.76
C TYR A 354 25.01 2.74 -23.28
N ASN A 355 24.69 3.94 -22.81
CA ASN A 355 24.31 4.20 -21.42
C ASN A 355 22.79 4.16 -21.33
N TYR A 356 22.26 3.33 -20.44
CA TYR A 356 20.83 3.12 -20.26
C TYR A 356 20.40 3.50 -18.84
N SER A 357 19.16 3.95 -18.71
CA SER A 357 18.50 4.12 -17.41
C SER A 357 17.04 3.69 -17.49
N VAL A 358 16.52 3.04 -16.45
CA VAL A 358 15.10 2.71 -16.31
C VAL A 358 14.56 3.28 -15.01
N LEU A 359 13.39 3.89 -15.07
CA LEU A 359 12.66 4.37 -13.88
C LEU A 359 11.24 3.82 -13.87
N ALA A 360 10.76 3.51 -12.67
CA ALA A 360 9.37 3.16 -12.40
C ALA A 360 8.49 4.41 -12.35
N MET A 361 7.24 4.31 -12.77
CA MET A 361 6.24 5.38 -12.75
C MET A 361 4.91 4.80 -12.27
N ASP A 362 4.18 5.56 -11.47
CA ASP A 362 2.73 5.36 -11.32
C ASP A 362 1.98 6.47 -12.06
N TYR A 363 0.66 6.48 -12.00
CA TYR A 363 -0.17 7.49 -12.65
C TYR A 363 0.12 8.96 -12.22
N PHE A 364 0.81 9.19 -11.10
CA PHE A 364 1.00 10.52 -10.49
C PHE A 364 2.46 10.97 -10.38
N THR A 365 3.41 10.02 -10.34
CA THR A 365 4.79 10.25 -9.91
C THR A 365 5.82 9.58 -10.82
N SER A 366 7.08 10.02 -10.71
CA SER A 366 8.22 9.38 -11.35
C SER A 366 9.20 8.93 -10.27
N GLY A 367 9.53 7.64 -10.28
CA GLY A 367 10.49 7.01 -9.39
C GLY A 367 11.94 7.38 -9.70
N LEU A 368 12.84 6.84 -8.89
CA LEU A 368 14.28 6.98 -9.11
C LEU A 368 14.73 6.14 -10.32
N PRO A 369 15.66 6.65 -11.15
CA PRO A 369 16.24 5.89 -12.25
C PRO A 369 17.38 4.97 -11.78
N ALA A 370 17.26 3.67 -12.06
CA ALA A 370 18.38 2.73 -12.06
C ALA A 370 19.20 2.92 -13.35
N TYR A 371 20.52 2.77 -13.26
CA TYR A 371 21.44 2.99 -14.38
C TYR A 371 22.26 1.75 -14.72
N THR A 372 22.59 1.58 -16.01
CA THR A 372 23.57 0.60 -16.48
C THR A 372 24.26 1.13 -17.75
N SER A 373 25.38 0.53 -18.15
CA SER A 373 26.11 0.93 -19.36
C SER A 373 26.80 -0.28 -19.97
N VAL A 374 26.62 -0.46 -21.27
CA VAL A 374 27.06 -1.69 -21.95
C VAL A 374 27.64 -1.36 -23.32
N LYS A 375 28.65 -2.13 -23.72
CA LYS A 375 29.28 -2.04 -25.04
C LYS A 375 28.74 -3.16 -25.92
N THR A 376 28.29 -2.84 -27.13
CA THR A 376 27.88 -3.83 -28.11
C THR A 376 29.09 -4.65 -28.58
N LEU A 377 28.86 -5.92 -28.86
CA LEU A 377 29.91 -6.85 -29.29
C LEU A 377 30.40 -6.49 -30.69
N ILE A 378 31.69 -6.68 -30.96
CA ILE A 378 32.27 -6.55 -32.30
C ILE A 378 32.31 -7.94 -32.92
N THR A 379 31.69 -8.14 -34.08
CA THR A 379 31.66 -9.46 -34.75
C THR A 379 32.80 -9.55 -35.77
N PRO A 380 33.91 -10.29 -35.49
CA PRO A 380 35.12 -10.25 -36.34
C PRO A 380 34.93 -10.89 -37.72
N GLN A 381 34.02 -11.87 -37.84
CA GLN A 381 33.51 -12.39 -39.11
C GLN A 381 32.14 -13.02 -38.82
N LEU A 382 31.15 -12.83 -39.70
CA LEU A 382 29.86 -13.50 -39.56
C LEU A 382 30.00 -15.04 -39.62
N PRO A 383 29.20 -15.80 -38.84
CA PRO A 383 29.10 -17.25 -38.97
C PRO A 383 28.49 -17.66 -40.32
N TYR A 384 28.58 -18.95 -40.61
CA TYR A 384 27.85 -19.53 -41.75
C TYR A 384 26.36 -19.65 -41.39
N PRO A 385 25.44 -19.52 -42.38
CA PRO A 385 24.03 -19.80 -42.16
C PRO A 385 23.80 -21.26 -41.74
N GLU A 386 23.09 -21.47 -40.64
CA GLU A 386 22.77 -22.81 -40.14
C GLU A 386 21.63 -23.46 -40.95
N ASN A 387 21.47 -24.78 -40.77
CA ASN A 387 20.38 -25.58 -41.34
C ASN A 387 20.15 -25.43 -42.85
N PHE A 388 21.22 -25.18 -43.62
CA PHE A 388 21.20 -25.08 -45.08
C PHE A 388 20.73 -26.39 -45.73
N ARG A 389 19.55 -26.34 -46.35
CA ARG A 389 18.75 -27.50 -46.76
C ARG A 389 18.09 -27.27 -48.12
N VAL A 390 17.76 -28.36 -48.80
CA VAL A 390 16.87 -28.37 -49.97
C VAL A 390 15.46 -28.63 -49.46
N THR A 391 14.48 -27.83 -49.88
CA THR A 391 13.05 -28.01 -49.53
C THR A 391 12.21 -28.45 -50.72
N GLU A 392 12.67 -28.19 -51.93
CA GLU A 392 12.01 -28.58 -53.17
C GLU A 392 13.07 -29.00 -54.19
N LEU A 393 12.87 -30.13 -54.86
CA LEU A 393 13.80 -30.66 -55.85
C LEU A 393 13.04 -31.33 -56.99
N GLN A 394 13.06 -30.73 -58.17
CA GLN A 394 12.48 -31.25 -59.41
C GLN A 394 13.55 -31.25 -60.51
N TYR A 395 13.31 -31.92 -61.63
CA TYR A 395 14.23 -31.99 -62.77
C TYR A 395 14.63 -30.62 -63.37
N ASN A 396 13.84 -29.60 -63.07
CA ASN A 396 13.91 -28.25 -63.62
C ASN A 396 13.74 -27.15 -62.57
N LYS A 397 13.76 -27.49 -61.27
CA LYS A 397 13.54 -26.54 -60.19
C LYS A 397 14.21 -26.99 -58.90
N ILE A 398 14.87 -26.08 -58.20
CA ILE A 398 15.38 -26.31 -56.85
C ILE A 398 14.98 -25.15 -55.93
N ARG A 399 14.61 -25.45 -54.69
CA ARG A 399 14.47 -24.46 -53.62
C ARG A 399 15.31 -24.85 -52.41
N VAL A 400 16.11 -23.91 -51.93
CA VAL A 400 16.96 -24.05 -50.74
C VAL A 400 16.57 -23.03 -49.66
N GLU A 401 16.78 -23.41 -48.41
CA GLU A 401 16.54 -22.58 -47.22
C GLU A 401 17.72 -22.68 -46.25
N TRP A 402 17.86 -21.66 -45.40
CA TRP A 402 18.79 -21.63 -44.27
C TRP A 402 18.16 -20.82 -43.12
N ASP A 403 18.84 -20.80 -41.97
CA ASP A 403 18.41 -20.03 -40.80
C ASP A 403 19.06 -18.64 -40.78
N ALA A 404 18.39 -17.66 -40.16
CA ALA A 404 18.85 -16.28 -40.12
C ALA A 404 20.12 -16.10 -39.28
N VAL A 405 21.12 -15.40 -39.82
CA VAL A 405 22.35 -15.04 -39.11
C VAL A 405 22.18 -13.68 -38.44
N ASP A 406 22.47 -13.59 -37.14
CA ASP A 406 22.46 -12.32 -36.42
C ASP A 406 23.53 -11.36 -36.95
N GLY A 407 23.20 -10.07 -37.04
CA GLY A 407 24.03 -9.05 -37.70
C GLY A 407 24.17 -9.20 -39.23
N ALA A 408 23.38 -10.03 -39.90
CA ALA A 408 23.41 -10.17 -41.36
C ALA A 408 22.87 -8.93 -42.09
N ASP A 409 23.70 -8.44 -43.00
CA ASP A 409 23.37 -7.55 -44.11
C ASP A 409 22.42 -8.20 -45.14
N GLU A 410 22.87 -9.32 -45.69
CA GLU A 410 22.41 -9.91 -46.97
C GLU A 410 22.79 -11.41 -46.97
N TYR A 411 22.33 -12.22 -47.92
CA TYR A 411 22.89 -13.56 -48.16
C TYR A 411 23.36 -13.67 -49.60
N GLU A 412 24.58 -14.16 -49.85
CA GLU A 412 25.08 -14.47 -51.19
C GLU A 412 24.92 -15.97 -51.40
N ILE A 413 24.08 -16.34 -52.36
CA ILE A 413 23.90 -17.71 -52.82
C ILE A 413 24.70 -17.88 -54.12
N SER A 414 25.52 -18.92 -54.15
CA SER A 414 26.44 -19.23 -55.25
C SER A 414 26.42 -20.72 -55.59
N ARG A 415 26.61 -21.04 -56.86
CA ARG A 415 26.54 -22.38 -57.44
C ARG A 415 27.85 -22.66 -58.16
N ASP A 416 28.56 -23.69 -57.71
CA ASP A 416 29.89 -24.08 -58.20
C ASP A 416 30.94 -22.94 -58.25
N GLY A 417 30.76 -21.95 -57.37
CA GLY A 417 31.65 -20.78 -57.22
C GLY A 417 31.18 -19.52 -57.95
N MET A 418 30.15 -19.60 -58.79
CA MET A 418 29.50 -18.43 -59.39
C MET A 418 28.35 -17.95 -58.50
N THR A 419 28.35 -16.67 -58.11
CA THR A 419 27.20 -16.05 -57.43
C THR A 419 25.99 -16.06 -58.36
N ILE A 420 24.87 -16.65 -57.91
CA ILE A 420 23.60 -16.71 -58.65
C ILE A 420 22.54 -15.75 -58.09
N GLY A 421 22.71 -15.28 -56.85
CA GLY A 421 21.77 -14.35 -56.23
C GLY A 421 22.28 -13.71 -54.95
N ILE A 422 21.65 -12.60 -54.56
CA ILE A 422 21.84 -11.94 -53.27
C ILE A 422 20.48 -11.69 -52.59
N PRO A 423 19.78 -12.73 -52.08
CA PRO A 423 18.52 -12.57 -51.38
C PRO A 423 18.65 -11.87 -50.02
N MET A 424 17.68 -11.02 -49.70
CA MET A 424 17.48 -10.43 -48.37
C MET A 424 16.83 -11.41 -47.38
N GLY A 425 16.05 -12.38 -47.89
CA GLY A 425 15.41 -13.45 -47.11
C GLY A 425 16.28 -14.71 -47.01
N THR A 426 15.87 -15.65 -46.16
CA THR A 426 16.68 -16.85 -45.83
C THR A 426 16.41 -18.06 -46.74
N TRP A 427 16.11 -17.82 -48.02
CA TRP A 427 15.83 -18.85 -49.01
C TRP A 427 16.18 -18.39 -50.44
N TRP A 428 16.33 -19.36 -51.34
CA TRP A 428 16.51 -19.12 -52.78
C TRP A 428 15.80 -20.19 -53.61
N THR A 429 15.29 -19.82 -54.77
CA THR A 429 14.68 -20.72 -55.76
C THR A 429 15.34 -20.48 -57.12
N GLU A 430 15.57 -21.54 -57.88
CA GLU A 430 16.18 -21.51 -59.21
C GLU A 430 15.41 -22.48 -60.14
N ASP A 431 15.11 -22.04 -61.35
CA ASP A 431 14.15 -22.66 -62.29
C ASP A 431 14.79 -22.92 -63.68
N LEU A 432 14.07 -23.69 -64.51
CA LEU A 432 14.28 -24.14 -65.91
C LEU A 432 15.47 -23.65 -66.74
N GLU A 433 15.81 -22.36 -66.76
CA GLU A 433 16.80 -21.82 -67.70
C GLU A 433 18.25 -22.02 -67.22
N ASP A 434 18.47 -22.11 -65.91
CA ASP A 434 19.82 -22.11 -65.32
C ASP A 434 20.35 -23.52 -64.97
N ILE A 435 19.49 -24.49 -64.65
CA ILE A 435 19.85 -25.85 -64.18
C ILE A 435 19.54 -26.94 -65.20
N TRP A 436 20.44 -27.93 -65.30
CA TRP A 436 20.30 -29.09 -66.17
C TRP A 436 19.92 -30.36 -65.39
N SER A 437 18.97 -31.11 -65.92
CA SER A 437 18.54 -32.39 -65.36
C SER A 437 19.69 -33.41 -65.34
N GLY A 438 19.72 -34.27 -64.33
CA GLY A 438 20.81 -35.24 -64.09
C GLY A 438 22.16 -34.66 -63.64
N SER A 439 22.31 -33.33 -63.59
CA SER A 439 23.58 -32.68 -63.23
C SER A 439 23.72 -32.49 -61.71
N THR A 440 24.96 -32.51 -61.21
CA THR A 440 25.28 -32.29 -59.79
C THR A 440 25.93 -30.93 -59.60
N TYR A 441 25.36 -30.13 -58.70
CA TYR A 441 25.78 -28.75 -58.40
C TYR A 441 26.17 -28.60 -56.93
N THR A 442 27.14 -27.73 -56.66
CA THR A 442 27.55 -27.35 -55.30
C THR A 442 27.04 -25.95 -54.96
N TYR A 443 25.87 -25.89 -54.33
CA TYR A 443 25.32 -24.66 -53.77
C TYR A 443 26.11 -24.23 -52.53
N ARG A 444 26.24 -22.92 -52.33
CA ARG A 444 26.96 -22.30 -51.22
C ARG A 444 26.28 -21.01 -50.83
N VAL A 445 25.91 -20.86 -49.56
CA VAL A 445 25.33 -19.63 -49.02
C VAL A 445 26.23 -19.03 -47.94
N ALA A 446 26.39 -17.71 -47.95
CA ALA A 446 27.11 -16.98 -46.91
C ALA A 446 26.30 -15.76 -46.50
N ALA A 447 26.23 -15.47 -45.20
CA ALA A 447 25.73 -14.18 -44.73
C ALA A 447 26.78 -13.10 -45.05
N LEU A 448 26.35 -11.97 -45.61
CA LEU A 448 27.15 -10.77 -45.80
C LEU A 448 26.81 -9.76 -44.71
N ARG A 449 27.71 -8.82 -44.47
CA ARG A 449 27.46 -7.61 -43.70
C ARG A 449 28.19 -6.45 -44.34
N LYS A 450 27.45 -5.45 -44.82
CA LYS A 450 27.94 -4.34 -45.63
C LYS A 450 28.86 -4.85 -46.75
N GLY A 451 28.43 -5.91 -47.44
CA GLY A 451 29.15 -6.56 -48.54
C GLY A 451 30.34 -7.43 -48.13
N VAL A 452 30.70 -7.49 -46.85
CA VAL A 452 31.76 -8.37 -46.34
C VAL A 452 31.18 -9.77 -46.11
N LYS A 453 31.71 -10.76 -46.82
CA LYS A 453 31.26 -12.16 -46.78
C LYS A 453 31.71 -12.87 -45.49
N GLY A 454 30.76 -13.47 -44.78
CA GLY A 454 30.99 -14.33 -43.62
C GLY A 454 31.57 -15.70 -43.97
N LYS A 455 31.52 -16.62 -43.01
CA LYS A 455 31.77 -18.05 -43.28
C LYS A 455 30.68 -18.61 -44.21
N VAL A 456 30.99 -19.67 -44.93
CA VAL A 456 30.17 -20.22 -46.02
C VAL A 456 29.57 -21.57 -45.61
N ALA A 457 28.26 -21.73 -45.78
CA ALA A 457 27.58 -23.03 -45.76
C ALA A 457 27.47 -23.59 -47.20
N ILE A 458 27.43 -24.92 -47.36
CA ILE A 458 27.59 -25.66 -48.60
C ILE A 458 26.53 -26.77 -48.67
N LYS A 459 25.99 -27.04 -49.87
CA LYS A 459 25.10 -28.15 -50.16
C LYS A 459 25.37 -28.70 -51.55
N VAL A 460 25.77 -29.97 -51.65
CA VAL A 460 25.86 -30.69 -52.93
C VAL A 460 24.48 -31.28 -53.23
N VAL A 461 23.99 -31.08 -54.46
CA VAL A 461 22.65 -31.53 -54.89
C VAL A 461 22.72 -32.04 -56.33
N THR A 462 22.18 -33.23 -56.58
CA THR A 462 21.97 -33.76 -57.94
C THR A 462 20.54 -33.49 -58.37
N ILE A 463 20.35 -32.84 -59.52
CA ILE A 463 19.04 -32.57 -60.11
C ILE A 463 18.49 -33.87 -60.72
N PRO A 464 17.21 -34.24 -60.47
CA PRO A 464 16.58 -35.40 -61.12
C PRO A 464 16.63 -35.33 -62.65
N ASN A 465 16.53 -36.49 -63.32
CA ASN A 465 16.38 -36.55 -64.78
C ASN A 465 14.99 -36.07 -65.20
N GLU A 466 14.91 -35.41 -66.36
CA GLU A 466 13.65 -34.91 -66.95
C GLU A 466 12.64 -36.03 -67.21
N PRO A 467 11.33 -35.84 -66.91
CA PRO A 467 10.29 -36.79 -67.25
C PRO A 467 10.13 -36.95 -68.76
N VAL A 468 10.29 -38.18 -69.25
CA VAL A 468 9.97 -38.53 -70.63
C VAL A 468 8.45 -38.48 -70.80
N GLN A 469 7.97 -37.59 -71.67
CA GLN A 469 6.54 -37.36 -71.88
C GLN A 469 5.78 -38.66 -72.21
N GLY A 470 4.70 -38.95 -71.48
CA GLY A 470 3.91 -40.15 -71.64
C GLY A 470 4.50 -41.38 -70.93
N GLN A 471 5.40 -41.21 -69.95
CA GLN A 471 6.00 -42.29 -69.17
C GLN A 471 5.91 -42.02 -67.67
N ALA A 472 5.45 -43.02 -66.94
CA ALA A 472 5.56 -43.07 -65.48
C ALA A 472 7.05 -43.04 -65.02
N PRO A 473 7.35 -42.68 -63.77
CA PRO A 473 8.72 -42.63 -63.27
C PRO A 473 9.44 -43.98 -63.41
N SER A 474 10.75 -43.97 -63.65
CA SER A 474 11.53 -45.18 -63.88
C SER A 474 12.92 -45.17 -63.24
N GLY A 475 13.32 -46.32 -62.70
CA GLY A 475 14.55 -46.52 -61.95
C GLY A 475 14.36 -47.58 -60.86
N ASP A 476 15.27 -47.61 -59.91
CA ASP A 476 15.08 -48.25 -58.60
C ASP A 476 15.03 -47.14 -57.55
N LEU A 477 14.15 -47.27 -56.56
CA LEU A 477 14.05 -46.35 -55.43
C LEU A 477 15.03 -46.71 -54.31
N ASP A 478 15.51 -47.95 -54.21
CA ASP A 478 16.57 -48.35 -53.26
C ASP A 478 16.26 -47.88 -51.81
N LEU A 479 15.00 -48.04 -51.38
CA LEU A 479 14.48 -47.44 -50.15
C LEU A 479 15.17 -48.02 -48.91
N LYS A 480 15.72 -47.12 -48.08
CA LYS A 480 16.48 -47.43 -46.87
C LYS A 480 16.05 -46.60 -45.68
N ALA A 481 16.04 -47.24 -44.51
CA ALA A 481 16.13 -46.54 -43.25
C ALA A 481 17.60 -46.15 -42.99
N ASN A 482 17.81 -44.91 -42.57
CA ASN A 482 19.13 -44.34 -42.33
C ASN A 482 19.44 -44.41 -40.83
N ARG A 483 18.86 -43.48 -40.06
CA ARG A 483 18.96 -43.42 -38.60
C ARG A 483 17.57 -43.56 -37.99
N VAL A 484 17.49 -44.38 -36.96
CA VAL A 484 16.26 -44.74 -36.25
C VAL A 484 16.44 -44.34 -34.78
N TYR A 485 15.60 -43.42 -34.35
CA TYR A 485 15.41 -43.02 -32.96
C TYR A 485 14.22 -43.81 -32.39
N HIS A 486 14.05 -43.79 -31.07
CA HIS A 486 12.92 -44.47 -30.41
C HIS A 486 11.53 -43.95 -30.82
N ASP A 487 11.48 -42.74 -31.40
CA ASP A 487 10.28 -41.97 -31.71
C ASP A 487 10.18 -41.57 -33.19
N GLN A 488 11.26 -41.78 -33.96
CA GLN A 488 11.43 -41.26 -35.32
C GLN A 488 12.24 -42.20 -36.23
N VAL A 489 11.80 -42.36 -37.48
CA VAL A 489 12.46 -43.15 -38.54
C VAL A 489 12.91 -42.23 -39.66
N GLY A 490 14.23 -42.04 -39.81
CA GLY A 490 14.82 -41.35 -40.95
C GLY A 490 14.90 -42.26 -42.18
N LEU A 491 14.24 -41.89 -43.27
CA LEU A 491 14.16 -42.62 -44.54
C LEU A 491 14.88 -41.86 -45.66
N SER A 492 15.50 -42.59 -46.60
CA SER A 492 15.93 -42.04 -47.88
C SER A 492 15.86 -43.05 -49.02
N TRP A 493 15.81 -42.53 -50.24
CA TRP A 493 15.67 -43.30 -51.47
C TRP A 493 16.47 -42.64 -52.60
N ALA A 494 16.75 -43.37 -53.67
CA ALA A 494 17.36 -42.84 -54.87
C ALA A 494 16.38 -41.92 -55.63
N THR A 495 16.90 -40.87 -56.28
CA THR A 495 16.10 -40.07 -57.23
C THR A 495 15.87 -40.86 -58.51
N VAL A 496 14.62 -41.20 -58.82
CA VAL A 496 14.26 -41.92 -60.05
C VAL A 496 13.96 -40.95 -61.21
N THR A 497 14.10 -41.44 -62.45
CA THR A 497 13.92 -40.62 -63.65
C THR A 497 12.46 -40.26 -63.83
N GLY A 498 12.16 -38.97 -63.99
CA GLY A 498 10.84 -38.47 -64.30
C GLY A 498 9.83 -38.42 -63.15
N ALA A 499 10.24 -38.60 -61.89
CA ALA A 499 9.40 -38.28 -60.74
C ALA A 499 9.29 -36.77 -60.53
N THR A 500 8.09 -36.28 -60.21
CA THR A 500 7.84 -34.90 -59.76
C THR A 500 7.45 -34.83 -58.28
N TYR A 501 7.01 -35.94 -57.69
CA TYR A 501 6.77 -36.10 -56.26
C TYR A 501 7.06 -37.52 -55.77
N TYR A 502 7.15 -37.66 -54.46
CA TYR A 502 7.24 -38.91 -53.71
C TYR A 502 6.20 -38.87 -52.59
N ASP A 503 5.40 -39.93 -52.48
CA ASP A 503 4.52 -40.21 -51.35
C ASP A 503 5.16 -41.27 -50.44
N VAL A 504 5.23 -41.02 -49.14
CA VAL A 504 5.72 -41.99 -48.13
C VAL A 504 4.51 -42.58 -47.42
N PHE A 505 4.39 -43.91 -47.47
CA PHE A 505 3.38 -44.69 -46.76
C PHE A 505 4.02 -45.45 -45.60
N GLN A 506 3.33 -45.44 -44.47
CA GLN A 506 3.52 -46.32 -43.32
C GLN A 506 2.40 -47.37 -43.34
N ASP A 507 2.71 -48.61 -42.98
CA ASP A 507 1.76 -49.73 -42.83
C ASP A 507 0.79 -49.87 -44.03
N ASP A 508 1.41 -49.91 -45.22
CA ASP A 508 0.85 -49.95 -46.59
C ASP A 508 -0.16 -48.86 -46.99
N THR A 509 -0.85 -48.22 -46.04
CA THR A 509 -2.08 -47.45 -46.29
C THR A 509 -2.09 -46.07 -45.63
N ASN A 510 -1.29 -45.85 -44.58
CA ASN A 510 -1.19 -44.55 -43.93
C ASN A 510 -0.18 -43.67 -44.66
N LYS A 511 -0.63 -42.77 -45.55
CA LYS A 511 0.27 -41.79 -46.16
C LYS A 511 0.69 -40.74 -45.14
N VAL A 512 1.96 -40.79 -44.72
CA VAL A 512 2.54 -39.90 -43.70
C VAL A 512 3.19 -38.65 -44.31
N TRP A 513 3.57 -38.66 -45.59
CA TRP A 513 4.22 -37.50 -46.24
C TRP A 513 4.05 -37.49 -47.76
N THR A 514 4.13 -36.27 -48.33
CA THR A 514 4.24 -36.00 -49.77
C THR A 514 5.24 -34.86 -49.98
N GLY A 515 6.17 -35.00 -50.92
CA GLY A 515 7.10 -33.92 -51.31
C GLY A 515 7.97 -34.30 -52.50
N SER A 516 8.94 -33.46 -52.86
CA SER A 516 9.80 -33.67 -54.05
C SER A 516 11.26 -34.01 -53.74
N ILE A 517 11.70 -33.87 -52.49
CA ILE A 517 13.02 -34.33 -52.02
C ILE A 517 13.05 -35.85 -51.81
N ASN A 518 14.24 -36.47 -51.83
CA ASN A 518 14.42 -37.92 -51.77
C ASN A 518 14.76 -38.48 -50.36
N SER A 519 14.35 -37.77 -49.32
CA SER A 519 14.56 -38.16 -47.91
C SER A 519 13.55 -37.49 -46.99
N MET A 520 13.08 -38.19 -45.97
CA MET A 520 12.12 -37.69 -44.98
C MET A 520 12.37 -38.35 -43.61
N THR A 521 12.00 -37.69 -42.51
CA THR A 521 12.00 -38.32 -41.17
C THR A 521 10.56 -38.43 -40.68
N VAL A 522 10.06 -39.67 -40.55
CA VAL A 522 8.73 -39.95 -40.00
C VAL A 522 8.83 -39.92 -38.48
N GLY A 523 7.95 -39.20 -37.80
CA GLY A 523 7.92 -39.12 -36.33
C GLY A 523 6.55 -39.50 -35.74
N ASN A 524 6.48 -39.56 -34.41
CA ASN A 524 5.36 -40.11 -33.63
C ASN A 524 5.23 -41.65 -33.77
N VAL A 525 6.37 -42.34 -33.84
CA VAL A 525 6.47 -43.79 -33.64
C VAL A 525 6.71 -44.05 -32.14
N GLY A 526 6.33 -45.22 -31.61
CA GLY A 526 6.68 -45.63 -30.24
C GLY A 526 8.01 -46.40 -30.15
N PRO A 527 8.60 -46.53 -28.95
CA PRO A 527 9.80 -47.34 -28.74
C PRO A 527 9.52 -48.85 -28.88
N GLU A 528 10.45 -49.58 -29.48
CA GLU A 528 10.34 -51.03 -29.77
C GLU A 528 9.16 -51.42 -30.70
N GLU A 529 8.63 -50.48 -31.49
CA GLU A 529 7.56 -50.70 -32.47
C GLU A 529 8.11 -51.01 -33.87
N SER A 530 7.57 -52.06 -34.52
CA SER A 530 7.82 -52.38 -35.94
C SER A 530 6.77 -51.73 -36.84
N HIS A 531 7.21 -51.00 -37.86
CA HIS A 531 6.36 -50.50 -38.95
C HIS A 531 6.91 -50.87 -40.31
N THR A 532 6.03 -50.97 -41.30
CA THR A 532 6.44 -51.10 -42.70
C THR A 532 6.42 -49.74 -43.40
N TYR A 533 7.38 -49.51 -44.29
CA TYR A 533 7.50 -48.27 -45.06
C TYR A 533 7.64 -48.55 -46.55
N LYS A 534 6.92 -47.78 -47.36
CA LYS A 534 6.96 -47.81 -48.83
C LYS A 534 6.97 -46.39 -49.39
N VAL A 535 7.76 -46.16 -50.42
CA VAL A 535 7.79 -44.89 -51.17
C VAL A 535 7.17 -45.10 -52.54
N VAL A 536 6.29 -44.18 -52.94
CA VAL A 536 5.68 -44.15 -54.26
C VAL A 536 6.12 -42.87 -54.96
N ALA A 537 7.03 -43.00 -55.92
CA ALA A 537 7.38 -41.91 -56.82
C ALA A 537 6.27 -41.72 -57.86
N GLY A 538 5.94 -40.48 -58.22
CA GLY A 538 4.86 -40.19 -59.15
C GLY A 538 5.12 -39.01 -60.07
N ASN A 539 4.37 -38.98 -61.17
CA ASN A 539 4.24 -37.85 -62.07
C ASN A 539 2.80 -37.81 -62.65
N ALA A 540 2.58 -37.08 -63.76
CA ALA A 540 1.27 -36.98 -64.40
C ALA A 540 0.85 -38.22 -65.22
N ASP A 541 1.82 -39.03 -65.65
CA ASP A 541 1.64 -40.19 -66.52
C ASP A 541 1.59 -41.52 -65.75
N GLY A 542 2.03 -41.56 -64.48
CA GLY A 542 1.86 -42.70 -63.59
C GLY A 542 2.72 -42.66 -62.32
N THR A 543 2.92 -43.84 -61.71
CA THR A 543 3.66 -44.03 -60.45
C THR A 543 4.61 -45.23 -60.51
N LEU A 544 5.61 -45.21 -59.63
CA LEU A 544 6.58 -46.28 -59.38
C LEU A 544 6.69 -46.50 -57.86
N GLU A 545 6.45 -47.72 -57.40
CA GLU A 545 6.58 -48.07 -55.98
C GLU A 545 7.97 -48.65 -55.67
N SER A 546 8.47 -48.40 -54.46
CA SER A 546 9.69 -49.01 -53.94
C SER A 546 9.46 -50.45 -53.47
N ASN A 547 10.55 -51.13 -53.12
CA ASN A 547 10.49 -52.19 -52.12
C ASN A 547 9.83 -51.68 -50.82
N VAL A 548 9.09 -52.55 -50.14
CA VAL A 548 8.68 -52.31 -48.75
C VAL A 548 9.87 -52.67 -47.84
N ILE A 549 10.14 -51.86 -46.82
CA ILE A 549 11.04 -52.21 -45.73
C ILE A 549 10.26 -52.31 -44.41
N GLU A 550 10.62 -53.23 -43.54
CA GLU A 550 10.20 -53.21 -42.13
C GLU A 550 11.29 -52.52 -41.32
N VAL A 551 10.91 -51.65 -40.37
CA VAL A 551 11.84 -50.96 -39.48
C VAL A 551 11.27 -51.02 -38.07
N THR A 552 12.05 -51.58 -37.14
CA THR A 552 11.76 -51.55 -35.71
C THR A 552 12.52 -50.38 -35.06
N THR A 553 11.83 -49.57 -34.26
CA THR A 553 12.51 -48.55 -33.44
C THR A 553 13.31 -49.19 -32.30
N PRO A 554 14.43 -48.59 -31.86
CA PRO A 554 15.09 -49.01 -30.63
C PRO A 554 14.22 -48.68 -29.41
N ALA A 555 14.56 -49.30 -28.27
CA ALA A 555 14.09 -48.88 -26.97
C ALA A 555 14.49 -47.42 -26.66
N GLU A 556 13.79 -46.79 -25.71
CA GLU A 556 14.07 -45.43 -25.25
C GLU A 556 15.57 -45.24 -24.89
N PRO A 557 16.26 -44.26 -25.49
CA PRO A 557 17.70 -44.13 -25.36
C PRO A 557 18.08 -43.68 -23.94
N LYS A 558 19.07 -44.37 -23.36
CA LYS A 558 19.56 -44.04 -22.02
C LYS A 558 20.26 -42.67 -21.97
N PRO A 559 20.21 -41.94 -20.85
CA PRO A 559 20.97 -40.70 -20.69
C PRO A 559 22.48 -40.97 -20.78
N ILE A 560 23.24 -40.00 -21.32
CA ILE A 560 24.71 -40.06 -21.38
C ILE A 560 25.28 -39.10 -20.36
N VAL A 561 26.03 -39.65 -19.39
CA VAL A 561 26.67 -38.83 -18.35
C VAL A 561 27.76 -37.96 -18.97
N ILE A 562 27.45 -36.67 -19.11
CA ILE A 562 28.37 -35.59 -19.47
C ILE A 562 28.87 -34.92 -18.18
N THR A 563 30.12 -34.49 -18.15
CA THR A 563 30.72 -33.76 -17.03
C THR A 563 31.57 -32.58 -17.51
N PRO A 564 31.68 -31.50 -16.71
CA PRO A 564 32.52 -30.36 -17.06
C PRO A 564 33.99 -30.73 -17.25
N SER A 565 34.67 -30.06 -18.18
CA SER A 565 36.12 -30.16 -18.38
C SER A 565 36.76 -28.76 -18.43
N GLN A 566 38.08 -28.68 -18.25
CA GLN A 566 38.80 -27.40 -18.11
C GLN A 566 38.82 -26.63 -19.44
N PRO A 567 38.11 -25.49 -19.55
CA PRO A 567 37.93 -24.82 -20.83
C PRO A 567 39.10 -23.88 -21.15
N ARG A 568 39.28 -23.58 -22.43
CA ARG A 568 40.30 -22.65 -22.94
C ARG A 568 39.64 -21.45 -23.61
N GLU A 569 40.31 -20.30 -23.60
CA GLU A 569 39.88 -19.08 -24.31
C GLU A 569 39.43 -19.39 -25.74
N GLY A 570 38.24 -18.89 -26.13
CA GLY A 570 37.64 -19.15 -27.44
C GLY A 570 37.20 -20.60 -27.71
N THR A 571 37.00 -21.43 -26.69
CA THR A 571 36.59 -22.85 -26.84
C THR A 571 35.40 -23.27 -25.97
N ILE A 572 34.64 -24.26 -26.43
CA ILE A 572 33.70 -25.05 -25.62
C ILE A 572 34.28 -26.45 -25.42
N THR A 573 34.34 -26.93 -24.18
CA THR A 573 34.89 -28.26 -23.84
C THR A 573 34.02 -29.00 -22.82
N PHE A 574 33.83 -30.30 -22.99
CA PHE A 574 33.19 -31.18 -22.00
C PHE A 574 33.66 -32.63 -22.17
N ASP A 575 33.53 -33.44 -21.12
CA ASP A 575 33.85 -34.87 -21.15
C ASP A 575 32.58 -35.71 -21.03
N PHE A 576 32.46 -36.83 -21.74
CA PHE A 576 31.29 -37.72 -21.68
C PHE A 576 31.68 -39.20 -21.54
N ASN A 577 30.89 -39.97 -20.81
CA ASN A 577 31.10 -41.42 -20.67
C ASN A 577 30.90 -42.13 -22.02
N ALA A 578 31.81 -43.03 -22.40
CA ALA A 578 31.69 -43.80 -23.63
C ALA A 578 30.69 -44.96 -23.50
N THR A 579 29.70 -45.04 -24.39
CA THR A 579 28.72 -46.12 -24.42
C THR A 579 29.30 -47.37 -25.10
N GLN A 580 29.26 -48.52 -24.43
CA GLN A 580 29.82 -49.76 -24.94
C GLN A 580 29.07 -50.22 -26.20
N GLY A 581 29.80 -50.41 -27.31
CA GLY A 581 29.24 -50.79 -28.61
C GLY A 581 28.81 -49.61 -29.50
N ALA A 582 28.89 -48.37 -29.02
CA ALA A 582 28.57 -47.20 -29.82
C ALA A 582 29.67 -46.84 -30.83
N VAL A 583 29.27 -46.47 -32.05
CA VAL A 583 30.12 -46.22 -33.22
C VAL A 583 30.22 -44.72 -33.55
N THR A 584 29.21 -43.94 -33.16
CA THR A 584 29.07 -42.53 -33.54
C THR A 584 28.45 -41.71 -32.40
N TYR A 585 28.97 -40.49 -32.20
CA TYR A 585 28.39 -39.42 -31.37
C TYR A 585 28.20 -38.18 -32.25
N VAL A 586 27.05 -37.50 -32.17
CA VAL A 586 26.62 -36.47 -33.16
C VAL A 586 25.61 -35.49 -32.58
N GLU A 587 25.80 -34.18 -32.84
CA GLU A 587 24.73 -33.27 -33.29
C GLU A 587 25.30 -32.11 -34.12
N ARG A 588 24.40 -31.24 -34.58
CA ARG A 588 24.52 -29.79 -34.86
C ARG A 588 25.76 -29.24 -35.59
N ASN A 589 26.35 -30.07 -36.44
CA ASN A 589 27.02 -29.67 -37.67
C ASN A 589 27.99 -28.48 -37.47
N PRO A 590 29.12 -28.73 -36.78
CA PRO A 590 30.00 -29.86 -37.08
C PRO A 590 29.72 -31.19 -36.35
N GLN A 591 29.70 -32.28 -37.12
CA GLN A 591 29.67 -33.64 -36.58
C GLN A 591 31.09 -34.02 -36.10
N THR A 592 31.23 -34.52 -34.87
CA THR A 592 32.51 -35.07 -34.35
C THR A 592 32.33 -36.53 -33.98
N THR A 593 32.68 -37.43 -34.90
CA THR A 593 32.53 -38.88 -34.73
C THR A 593 33.72 -39.48 -33.97
N TYR A 594 33.47 -40.56 -33.22
CA TYR A 594 34.48 -41.31 -32.48
C TYR A 594 34.31 -42.80 -32.82
N THR A 595 35.00 -43.29 -33.85
CA THR A 595 34.85 -44.67 -34.32
C THR A 595 35.75 -45.62 -33.49
N PRO A 596 35.20 -46.61 -32.77
CA PRO A 596 36.00 -47.55 -31.97
C PRO A 596 36.89 -48.43 -32.86
N LEU A 597 38.15 -48.63 -32.45
CA LEU A 597 39.14 -49.43 -33.17
C LEU A 597 39.27 -50.88 -32.66
N GLY A 598 38.50 -51.24 -31.62
CA GLY A 598 38.44 -52.60 -31.05
C GLY A 598 39.51 -52.92 -30.00
N ASP A 599 40.52 -52.06 -29.83
CA ASP A 599 41.57 -52.15 -28.80
C ASP A 599 41.30 -51.30 -27.54
N GLY A 600 40.14 -50.61 -27.51
CA GLY A 600 39.78 -49.64 -26.46
C GLY A 600 40.04 -48.18 -26.86
N THR A 601 40.65 -47.92 -28.02
CA THR A 601 40.84 -46.58 -28.59
C THR A 601 39.76 -46.25 -29.63
N TYR A 602 39.65 -44.97 -29.95
CA TYR A 602 38.67 -44.42 -30.89
C TYR A 602 39.37 -43.49 -31.88
N ARG A 603 39.04 -43.56 -33.17
CA ARG A 603 39.45 -42.54 -34.14
C ARG A 603 38.46 -41.38 -34.09
N LYS A 604 38.94 -40.19 -33.74
CA LYS A 604 38.17 -38.93 -33.70
C LYS A 604 38.25 -38.25 -35.07
N THR A 605 37.10 -38.06 -35.73
CA THR A 605 37.05 -37.28 -36.97
C THR A 605 35.96 -36.22 -36.89
N PHE A 606 36.24 -35.03 -37.40
CA PHE A 606 35.33 -33.90 -37.42
C PHE A 606 34.95 -33.60 -38.87
N VAL A 607 33.65 -33.50 -39.15
CA VAL A 607 33.09 -33.15 -40.45
C VAL A 607 32.02 -32.09 -40.25
N ASN A 608 32.31 -30.88 -40.68
CA ASN A 608 31.33 -29.82 -40.81
C ASN A 608 30.68 -29.92 -42.20
N SER A 609 29.56 -30.65 -42.30
CA SER A 609 28.83 -30.78 -43.57
C SER A 609 28.15 -29.49 -44.01
N ALA A 610 28.09 -28.46 -43.15
CA ALA A 610 27.76 -27.11 -43.57
C ALA A 610 28.97 -26.43 -44.25
N THR A 611 30.15 -26.33 -43.63
CA THR A 611 31.28 -25.60 -44.25
C THR A 611 32.09 -26.41 -45.27
N GLY A 612 31.88 -27.72 -45.34
CA GLY A 612 32.72 -28.66 -46.09
C GLY A 612 34.07 -28.96 -45.41
N GLU A 613 34.32 -28.44 -44.20
CA GLU A 613 35.52 -28.73 -43.42
C GLU A 613 35.52 -30.19 -42.95
N SER A 614 36.64 -30.88 -43.15
CA SER A 614 36.85 -32.24 -42.64
C SER A 614 38.27 -32.38 -42.12
N ARG A 615 38.42 -32.97 -40.93
CA ARG A 615 39.71 -33.26 -40.30
C ARG A 615 39.68 -34.57 -39.53
N ASP A 616 40.81 -35.27 -39.58
CA ASP A 616 41.07 -36.47 -38.78
C ASP A 616 41.88 -36.01 -37.55
N ASP A 617 41.22 -35.90 -36.40
CA ASP A 617 41.84 -35.51 -35.13
C ASP A 617 42.65 -36.68 -34.52
N GLY A 618 42.71 -37.84 -35.20
CA GLY A 618 43.59 -38.95 -34.87
C GLY A 618 42.98 -39.98 -33.92
N ILE A 619 43.84 -40.75 -33.24
CA ILE A 619 43.41 -41.79 -32.29
C ILE A 619 43.42 -41.21 -30.87
N VAL A 620 42.27 -41.28 -30.20
CA VAL A 620 42.08 -40.89 -28.80
C VAL A 620 41.80 -42.11 -27.93
N SER A 621 42.26 -42.08 -26.67
CA SER A 621 41.98 -43.10 -25.65
C SER A 621 41.11 -42.50 -24.56
N PRO A 622 40.05 -43.19 -24.07
CA PRO A 622 39.23 -42.67 -22.98
C PRO A 622 40.04 -42.52 -21.68
N VAL A 623 39.90 -41.38 -21.01
CA VAL A 623 40.51 -41.14 -19.69
C VAL A 623 39.47 -41.42 -18.62
N ASN A 624 39.72 -42.38 -17.73
CA ASN A 624 38.76 -42.84 -16.72
C ASN A 624 37.37 -43.23 -17.32
N GLY A 625 37.35 -43.77 -18.55
CA GLY A 625 36.13 -44.13 -19.27
C GLY A 625 35.45 -42.99 -20.04
N LYS A 626 36.02 -41.78 -20.04
CA LYS A 626 35.45 -40.59 -20.69
C LYS A 626 36.19 -40.19 -21.96
N LEU A 627 35.44 -39.72 -22.95
CA LEU A 627 35.92 -39.08 -24.17
C LEU A 627 35.79 -37.56 -24.05
N ASN A 628 36.77 -36.82 -24.58
CA ASN A 628 36.82 -35.36 -24.51
C ASN A 628 36.34 -34.69 -25.81
N PHE A 629 35.30 -33.86 -25.68
CA PHE A 629 34.84 -32.94 -26.71
C PHE A 629 35.49 -31.57 -26.58
N SER A 630 35.74 -30.93 -27.73
CA SER A 630 36.37 -29.61 -27.82
C SER A 630 35.98 -28.93 -29.15
N GLU A 631 35.29 -27.81 -29.09
CA GLU A 631 35.02 -26.91 -30.22
C GLU A 631 35.80 -25.60 -30.05
N THR A 632 36.34 -25.05 -31.14
CA THR A 632 37.22 -23.87 -31.13
C THR A 632 36.73 -22.78 -32.06
N GLY A 633 36.89 -21.51 -31.66
CA GLY A 633 36.41 -20.36 -32.43
C GLY A 633 34.94 -20.05 -32.18
N VAL A 634 34.50 -20.22 -30.94
CA VAL A 634 33.12 -19.92 -30.51
C VAL A 634 32.89 -18.42 -30.38
N TYR A 635 31.66 -17.96 -30.63
CA TYR A 635 31.31 -16.54 -30.59
C TYR A 635 30.83 -16.13 -29.18
N PRO A 636 31.34 -15.03 -28.58
CA PRO A 636 30.89 -14.55 -27.27
C PRO A 636 29.37 -14.35 -27.18
N ASN A 637 28.78 -14.62 -26.01
CA ASN A 637 27.34 -14.59 -25.73
C ASN A 637 26.46 -15.52 -26.59
N ARG A 638 27.01 -16.37 -27.47
CA ARG A 638 26.22 -17.35 -28.24
C ARG A 638 26.00 -18.61 -27.42
N THR A 639 24.75 -19.08 -27.39
CA THR A 639 24.41 -20.43 -26.91
C THR A 639 24.58 -21.45 -28.02
N TYR A 640 25.29 -22.53 -27.70
CA TYR A 640 25.49 -23.70 -28.52
C TYR A 640 24.69 -24.85 -27.93
N ASN A 641 23.94 -25.55 -28.77
CA ASN A 641 23.20 -26.76 -28.39
C ASN A 641 23.90 -27.98 -28.99
N TYR A 642 24.04 -29.04 -28.20
CA TYR A 642 24.60 -30.32 -28.61
C TYR A 642 23.76 -31.47 -28.07
N GLU A 643 23.15 -32.28 -28.93
CA GLU A 643 22.84 -33.69 -28.67
C GLU A 643 24.16 -34.50 -28.66
N ILE A 644 24.26 -35.48 -27.77
CA ILE A 644 25.32 -36.48 -27.78
C ILE A 644 24.59 -37.82 -27.91
N VAL A 645 24.27 -38.24 -29.14
CA VAL A 645 23.76 -39.61 -29.39
C VAL A 645 24.86 -40.66 -29.19
N ALA A 646 24.47 -41.91 -28.94
CA ALA A 646 25.30 -43.09 -29.10
C ALA A 646 24.61 -44.04 -30.08
N VAL A 647 25.26 -44.28 -31.23
CA VAL A 647 24.69 -45.06 -32.33
C VAL A 647 25.27 -46.48 -32.38
N VAL A 648 24.41 -47.49 -32.50
CA VAL A 648 24.76 -48.88 -32.86
C VAL A 648 24.39 -49.11 -34.32
N LYS A 649 25.25 -49.81 -35.07
CA LYS A 649 24.97 -50.21 -36.45
C LYS A 649 24.46 -51.65 -36.49
N ASN A 650 23.28 -51.84 -37.05
CA ASN A 650 22.61 -53.14 -37.14
C ASN A 650 23.11 -53.96 -38.34
N ALA A 651 22.74 -55.24 -38.39
CA ALA A 651 23.20 -56.19 -39.41
C ALA A 651 22.66 -55.92 -40.82
N ASP A 652 21.54 -55.21 -40.93
CA ASP A 652 20.96 -54.68 -42.18
C ASP A 652 21.66 -53.40 -42.68
N GLY A 653 22.48 -52.77 -41.83
CA GLY A 653 23.18 -51.52 -42.10
C GLY A 653 22.55 -50.26 -41.49
N THR A 654 21.38 -50.36 -40.85
CA THR A 654 20.69 -49.22 -40.19
C THR A 654 21.44 -48.73 -38.95
N GLU A 655 21.26 -47.44 -38.61
CA GLU A 655 21.80 -46.82 -37.39
C GLU A 655 20.71 -46.66 -36.32
N SER A 656 20.77 -47.41 -35.22
CA SER A 656 19.87 -47.23 -34.06
C SER A 656 20.53 -46.37 -32.99
N VAL A 657 19.81 -45.37 -32.46
CA VAL A 657 20.24 -44.59 -31.29
C VAL A 657 19.90 -45.36 -30.02
N VAL A 658 20.91 -45.66 -29.17
CA VAL A 658 20.74 -46.48 -27.95
C VAL A 658 21.00 -45.71 -26.64
N ALA A 659 21.61 -44.54 -26.74
CA ALA A 659 21.73 -43.56 -25.67
C ALA A 659 21.76 -42.15 -26.28
N LYS A 660 21.29 -41.14 -25.55
CA LYS A 660 21.40 -39.73 -25.94
C LYS A 660 21.42 -38.80 -24.72
N GLU A 661 21.90 -37.59 -24.91
CA GLU A 661 21.81 -36.50 -23.93
C GLU A 661 21.79 -35.17 -24.68
N GLU A 662 21.11 -34.14 -24.18
CA GLU A 662 21.05 -32.80 -24.81
C GLU A 662 21.58 -31.74 -23.85
N ILE A 663 22.49 -30.89 -24.32
CA ILE A 663 23.11 -29.81 -23.53
C ILE A 663 23.09 -28.47 -24.26
N SER A 664 22.95 -27.39 -23.50
CA SER A 664 23.18 -26.01 -23.95
C SER A 664 24.36 -25.40 -23.21
N VAL A 665 25.29 -24.78 -23.96
CA VAL A 665 26.47 -24.09 -23.43
C VAL A 665 26.54 -22.69 -24.02
N THR A 666 26.46 -21.66 -23.17
CA THR A 666 26.63 -20.26 -23.59
C THR A 666 28.09 -19.84 -23.44
N ALA A 667 28.68 -19.33 -24.52
CA ALA A 667 30.04 -18.79 -24.50
C ALA A 667 30.11 -17.46 -23.70
N PRO A 668 31.09 -17.28 -22.81
CA PRO A 668 31.33 -16.03 -22.08
C PRO A 668 31.39 -14.77 -22.94
N SER A 669 31.01 -13.63 -22.34
CA SER A 669 31.00 -12.30 -22.99
C SER A 669 32.40 -11.74 -23.27
N ASP A 670 33.42 -12.19 -22.53
CA ASP A 670 34.81 -11.78 -22.64
C ASP A 670 35.62 -12.59 -23.68
N GLY A 671 35.02 -13.60 -24.30
CA GLY A 671 35.73 -14.55 -25.18
C GLY A 671 36.44 -15.68 -24.43
N GLY A 672 36.24 -15.78 -23.11
CA GLY A 672 36.71 -16.89 -22.29
C GLY A 672 36.14 -18.25 -22.74
N GLY A 673 36.72 -19.31 -22.21
CA GLY A 673 36.28 -20.67 -22.49
C GLY A 673 35.02 -21.06 -21.71
N ALA A 674 34.19 -21.94 -22.28
CA ALA A 674 32.99 -22.46 -21.65
C ALA A 674 32.98 -24.00 -21.54
N THR A 675 32.19 -24.50 -20.60
CA THR A 675 31.94 -25.92 -20.36
C THR A 675 30.46 -26.09 -19.95
N VAL A 676 29.94 -27.31 -20.00
CA VAL A 676 28.60 -27.61 -19.46
C VAL A 676 28.47 -27.18 -17.99
N PRO A 677 27.27 -26.75 -17.54
CA PRO A 677 26.97 -26.61 -16.13
C PRO A 677 27.18 -27.93 -15.38
N GLY A 678 27.73 -27.87 -14.16
CA GLY A 678 28.02 -29.05 -13.35
C GLY A 678 26.76 -29.70 -12.76
N THR A 679 26.20 -30.69 -13.46
CA THR A 679 25.11 -31.53 -12.94
C THR A 679 25.64 -32.54 -11.91
N ILE A 680 25.02 -32.57 -10.72
CA ILE A 680 25.37 -33.50 -9.64
C ILE A 680 24.56 -34.78 -9.81
N VAL A 681 25.21 -35.89 -10.20
CA VAL A 681 24.67 -37.24 -10.05
C VAL A 681 25.77 -38.23 -9.64
N ASP A 682 25.93 -38.47 -8.34
CA ASP A 682 26.53 -39.70 -7.82
C ASP A 682 25.90 -40.06 -6.45
N PRO A 683 25.17 -41.19 -6.32
CA PRO A 683 24.53 -41.60 -5.08
C PRO A 683 25.49 -42.34 -4.13
N GLY A 684 26.62 -41.75 -3.73
CA GLY A 684 27.46 -42.34 -2.68
C GLY A 684 28.75 -41.63 -2.25
N THR A 685 28.99 -41.62 -0.93
CA THR A 685 30.34 -41.55 -0.31
C THR A 685 31.28 -40.36 -0.63
N GLY A 686 30.80 -39.14 -0.40
CA GLY A 686 31.47 -38.12 0.43
C GLY A 686 32.95 -37.76 0.21
N GLY A 687 33.19 -36.55 -0.30
CA GLY A 687 34.47 -35.83 -0.28
C GLY A 687 34.32 -34.37 -0.75
N GLY A 688 35.23 -33.48 -0.36
CA GLY A 688 35.32 -32.12 -0.94
C GLY A 688 35.92 -32.13 -2.36
N ILE A 689 36.05 -31.00 -3.07
CA ILE A 689 36.12 -29.60 -2.64
C ILE A 689 35.49 -28.68 -3.71
N LEU A 690 34.88 -27.56 -3.32
CA LEU A 690 34.38 -26.51 -4.21
C LEU A 690 35.52 -25.63 -4.78
N PRO A 691 35.52 -25.31 -6.08
CA PRO A 691 36.02 -24.04 -6.61
C PRO A 691 34.99 -22.93 -6.32
N THR A 692 35.42 -21.81 -5.76
CA THR A 692 34.52 -20.71 -5.36
C THR A 692 34.26 -19.71 -6.47
N ASN A 693 32.99 -19.45 -6.77
CA ASN A 693 32.59 -18.18 -7.39
C ASN A 693 32.35 -17.13 -6.27
N PRO A 694 32.93 -15.92 -6.31
CA PRO A 694 32.44 -14.78 -5.52
C PRO A 694 31.01 -14.47 -5.98
N GLY A 695 29.97 -14.51 -5.15
CA GLY A 695 29.74 -13.57 -4.03
C GLY A 695 28.98 -12.36 -4.59
N THR A 696 27.71 -12.08 -4.24
CA THR A 696 27.02 -12.29 -2.94
C THR A 696 25.54 -12.72 -3.06
N GLY A 697 25.00 -13.43 -2.05
CA GLY A 697 23.54 -13.61 -1.83
C GLY A 697 22.91 -12.40 -1.11
N ASN A 698 21.67 -12.42 -0.61
CA ASN A 698 20.68 -13.51 -0.41
C ASN A 698 19.27 -12.88 -0.22
N GLY A 699 18.11 -13.48 -0.53
CA GLY A 699 17.82 -14.84 -1.05
C GLY A 699 16.58 -15.48 -0.37
N GLY A 700 15.63 -15.97 -1.17
CA GLY A 700 14.30 -16.49 -0.79
C GLY A 700 13.18 -15.72 -1.52
N GLY A 701 12.05 -16.27 -1.97
CA GLY A 701 11.47 -17.63 -1.93
C GLY A 701 9.94 -17.47 -2.02
N THR A 702 9.21 -18.06 -2.99
CA THR A 702 8.67 -19.45 -2.95
C THR A 702 8.44 -20.04 -4.36
N ALA A 703 8.24 -21.37 -4.45
CA ALA A 703 7.86 -22.08 -5.69
C ALA A 703 6.41 -21.82 -6.15
N PRO A 704 6.05 -22.21 -7.39
CA PRO A 704 5.10 -23.31 -7.51
C PRO A 704 5.45 -24.40 -8.56
N THR A 705 4.58 -25.41 -8.62
CA THR A 705 4.70 -26.73 -9.28
C THR A 705 4.56 -26.76 -10.81
N THR A 706 5.27 -27.70 -11.44
CA THR A 706 5.04 -28.28 -12.78
C THR A 706 3.89 -29.32 -12.80
N PRO A 707 3.53 -29.94 -13.95
CA PRO A 707 3.21 -29.33 -15.25
C PRO A 707 1.95 -29.95 -15.93
N THR A 708 1.36 -29.27 -16.92
CA THR A 708 0.54 -29.91 -17.99
C THR A 708 0.68 -29.17 -19.33
N THR A 709 0.72 -29.94 -20.41
CA THR A 709 0.78 -29.55 -21.83
C THR A 709 -0.44 -30.14 -22.57
N PRO A 710 -0.66 -29.93 -23.89
CA PRO A 710 -0.03 -28.99 -24.84
C PRO A 710 -1.03 -28.04 -25.56
N GLY A 711 -0.54 -27.07 -26.33
CA GLY A 711 -1.33 -26.26 -27.26
C GLY A 711 -0.46 -25.64 -28.37
N THR A 712 -0.80 -25.88 -29.63
CA THR A 712 0.01 -25.55 -30.82
C THR A 712 -0.26 -24.17 -31.42
N GLY A 713 0.75 -23.54 -32.08
CA GLY A 713 0.49 -22.56 -33.15
C GLY A 713 1.55 -21.48 -33.44
N GLY A 714 2.09 -21.47 -34.67
CA GLY A 714 2.73 -20.31 -35.35
C GLY A 714 4.15 -19.95 -34.90
N ALA A 715 5.22 -20.09 -35.72
CA ALA A 715 5.52 -19.45 -37.02
C ALA A 715 5.80 -17.93 -36.88
N VAL A 716 7.05 -17.43 -37.06
CA VAL A 716 7.85 -17.30 -38.31
C VAL A 716 7.27 -16.21 -39.24
N SER A 717 7.99 -15.14 -39.63
CA SER A 717 9.37 -14.75 -39.32
C SER A 717 9.69 -13.27 -39.60
N ASN A 718 10.90 -12.85 -39.17
CA ASN A 718 11.72 -11.76 -39.72
C ASN A 718 12.32 -12.22 -41.11
N PRO A 719 13.39 -11.67 -41.72
CA PRO A 719 14.12 -10.43 -41.46
C PRO A 719 14.54 -9.62 -42.73
N THR A 720 15.41 -8.62 -42.49
CA THR A 720 16.60 -8.20 -43.28
C THR A 720 16.50 -7.52 -44.66
N SER A 721 17.54 -6.83 -45.17
CA SER A 721 18.51 -5.83 -44.61
C SER A 721 19.46 -5.35 -45.77
N GLY A 722 20.51 -4.55 -45.49
CA GLY A 722 21.63 -4.22 -46.43
C GLY A 722 21.43 -3.02 -47.38
N GLY A 723 22.46 -2.33 -47.90
CA GLY A 723 23.94 -2.44 -47.83
C GLY A 723 24.61 -1.15 -48.43
N SER A 724 25.81 -1.06 -49.01
CA SER A 724 26.97 -1.99 -49.09
C SER A 724 28.27 -1.34 -49.67
N THR A 725 29.36 -1.15 -48.87
CA THR A 725 30.76 -0.79 -49.29
C THR A 725 31.03 0.59 -49.99
N SER A 726 32.24 1.06 -50.38
CA SER A 726 33.64 0.54 -50.36
C SER A 726 34.77 1.64 -50.39
N SER A 727 36.01 1.24 -50.04
CA SER A 727 37.34 1.67 -50.58
C SER A 727 37.93 3.10 -50.36
N GLY A 728 39.26 3.17 -50.18
CA GLY A 728 40.09 4.39 -50.29
C GLY A 728 41.38 4.40 -49.45
N THR A 729 42.56 4.65 -50.04
CA THR A 729 43.89 4.66 -49.34
C THR A 729 44.54 6.05 -49.31
N ASN A 730 45.15 6.45 -48.17
CA ASN A 730 46.61 6.71 -48.09
C ASN A 730 47.14 7.18 -46.71
N THR A 731 48.47 7.26 -46.64
CA THR A 731 49.32 7.59 -45.47
C THR A 731 49.20 9.03 -44.95
N GLY A 732 49.44 9.22 -43.64
CA GLY A 732 49.61 10.56 -43.05
C GLY A 732 49.75 10.56 -41.52
N THR A 733 50.96 10.34 -40.98
CA THR A 733 51.22 10.49 -39.53
C THR A 733 51.24 11.96 -39.13
N VAL A 734 50.24 12.41 -38.36
CA VAL A 734 50.22 13.72 -37.70
C VAL A 734 49.96 13.52 -36.20
N THR A 735 51.00 13.74 -35.39
CA THR A 735 50.91 13.91 -33.94
C THR A 735 50.48 15.34 -33.61
N VAL A 736 49.60 15.53 -32.61
CA VAL A 736 49.37 16.73 -31.75
C VAL A 736 47.87 16.85 -31.40
N PRO A 737 47.48 17.11 -30.12
CA PRO A 737 48.10 16.73 -28.86
C PRO A 737 47.09 15.97 -27.95
N ASP A 738 47.45 15.77 -26.68
CA ASP A 738 46.50 15.52 -25.58
C ASP A 738 45.86 16.86 -25.14
N PRO A 739 44.51 16.97 -25.11
CA PRO A 739 43.78 18.04 -24.47
C PRO A 739 42.94 17.51 -23.28
N LYS A 740 43.60 17.26 -22.15
CA LYS A 740 43.13 17.48 -20.77
C LYS A 740 41.61 17.56 -20.55
N ASP A 741 41.12 16.61 -19.76
CA ASP A 741 40.55 16.89 -18.43
C ASP A 741 39.93 18.29 -18.26
N ASP A 742 38.67 18.41 -18.71
CA ASP A 742 37.76 19.54 -18.44
C ASP A 742 36.35 18.96 -18.20
N SER A 743 36.21 18.24 -17.09
CA SER A 743 34.94 17.63 -16.66
C SER A 743 34.64 17.83 -15.17
N ASP A 744 35.06 18.96 -14.61
CA ASP A 744 34.39 19.53 -13.43
C ASP A 744 33.01 20.08 -13.85
N VAL A 745 32.10 19.16 -14.15
CA VAL A 745 30.67 19.49 -14.21
C VAL A 745 30.22 19.73 -12.77
N GLU A 746 30.21 20.99 -12.36
CA GLU A 746 29.72 21.42 -11.06
C GLU A 746 28.29 20.86 -10.86
N VAL A 747 28.18 19.86 -9.99
CA VAL A 747 26.91 19.20 -9.68
C VAL A 747 26.07 20.17 -8.88
N ILE A 748 25.23 20.93 -9.58
CA ILE A 748 24.18 21.76 -8.98
C ILE A 748 23.33 20.82 -8.09
N PRO A 749 23.28 21.02 -6.76
CA PRO A 749 22.42 20.20 -5.92
C PRO A 749 20.97 20.53 -6.23
N GLU A 750 20.23 19.56 -6.76
CA GLU A 750 18.79 19.70 -6.94
C GLU A 750 18.12 19.66 -5.56
N GLU A 751 17.43 20.75 -5.18
CA GLU A 751 16.90 20.91 -3.80
C GLU A 751 16.00 19.72 -3.42
N GLU A 752 16.34 19.05 -2.32
CA GLU A 752 15.49 18.06 -1.66
C GLU A 752 14.18 18.75 -1.24
N ILE A 753 13.07 18.39 -1.91
CA ILE A 753 11.77 19.05 -1.70
C ILE A 753 11.08 18.47 -0.47
N GLU A 754 11.58 18.87 0.70
CA GLU A 754 10.78 18.93 1.92
C GLU A 754 9.43 19.59 1.64
N PRO A 755 8.31 19.15 2.26
CA PRO A 755 6.99 19.70 2.01
C PRO A 755 6.91 21.07 2.70
N LYS A 756 7.39 22.12 2.00
CA LYS A 756 7.54 23.49 2.54
C LYS A 756 6.22 23.98 3.13
N PHE A 757 6.07 23.81 4.45
CA PHE A 757 4.99 24.38 5.25
C PHE A 757 5.07 25.89 5.12
N TYR A 758 4.09 26.47 4.45
CA TYR A 758 4.15 27.89 4.11
C TYR A 758 4.00 28.76 5.36
N SER A 759 4.96 29.64 5.60
CA SER A 759 5.00 30.49 6.80
C SER A 759 3.84 31.49 6.93
N ASP A 760 3.03 31.69 5.89
CA ASP A 760 1.93 32.67 5.84
C ASP A 760 0.52 32.06 5.72
N ILE A 761 0.34 30.73 5.83
CA ILE A 761 -1.00 30.09 5.75
C ILE A 761 -1.72 29.95 7.10
N ASP A 762 -1.03 30.11 8.23
CA ASP A 762 -1.66 30.05 9.56
C ASP A 762 -2.79 31.09 9.69
N GLY A 763 -3.95 30.65 10.16
CA GLY A 763 -5.16 31.46 10.22
C GLY A 763 -5.81 31.78 8.85
N SER A 764 -5.35 31.20 7.74
CA SER A 764 -6.04 31.30 6.45
C SER A 764 -7.28 30.40 6.43
N TYR A 765 -8.44 30.94 6.06
CA TYR A 765 -9.64 30.14 5.82
C TYR A 765 -9.48 29.14 4.65
N ALA A 766 -8.40 29.26 3.87
CA ALA A 766 -8.06 28.36 2.76
C ALA A 766 -6.85 27.47 3.06
N GLU A 767 -6.36 27.39 4.31
CA GLU A 767 -5.21 26.55 4.70
C GLU A 767 -5.32 25.11 4.18
N GLU A 768 -6.44 24.43 4.46
CA GLU A 768 -6.72 23.08 3.97
C GLU A 768 -6.75 23.00 2.44
N ALA A 769 -7.36 23.97 1.76
CA ALA A 769 -7.42 24.02 0.30
C ALA A 769 -6.04 24.24 -0.33
N ILE A 770 -5.19 25.07 0.28
CA ILE A 770 -3.82 25.36 -0.16
C ILE A 770 -2.94 24.12 0.01
N LEU A 771 -3.04 23.43 1.15
CA LEU A 771 -2.32 22.17 1.40
C LEU A 771 -2.83 21.06 0.47
N SER A 772 -4.14 20.91 0.32
CA SER A 772 -4.80 19.93 -0.57
C SER A 772 -4.49 20.14 -2.05
N LEU A 773 -4.17 21.36 -2.50
CA LEU A 773 -3.71 21.61 -3.87
C LEU A 773 -2.18 21.58 -4.00
N THR A 774 -1.42 21.85 -2.93
CA THR A 774 0.04 21.70 -2.92
C THR A 774 0.44 20.24 -2.95
N SER A 775 -0.24 19.38 -2.18
CA SER A 775 -0.01 17.93 -2.16
C SER A 775 -0.22 17.26 -3.52
N LYS A 776 -1.07 17.83 -4.36
CA LYS A 776 -1.33 17.38 -5.75
C LYS A 776 -0.44 18.06 -6.79
N GLY A 777 0.55 18.86 -6.39
CA GLY A 777 1.41 19.64 -7.29
C GLY A 777 0.71 20.79 -8.05
N ILE A 778 -0.60 20.98 -7.85
CA ILE A 778 -1.46 21.90 -8.59
C ILE A 778 -1.06 23.36 -8.33
N VAL A 779 -0.83 23.72 -7.05
CA VAL A 779 -0.28 25.02 -6.65
C VAL A 779 1.11 24.85 -6.02
N LYS A 780 1.98 25.85 -6.21
CA LYS A 780 3.30 25.95 -5.58
C LYS A 780 3.45 27.35 -4.97
N GLY A 781 4.07 27.44 -3.80
CA GLY A 781 4.45 28.71 -3.18
C GLY A 781 5.68 29.35 -3.82
N TYR A 782 6.26 30.32 -3.11
CA TYR A 782 7.44 31.07 -3.50
C TYR A 782 8.69 30.50 -2.81
N ALA A 783 9.87 30.77 -3.38
CA ALA A 783 11.15 30.32 -2.82
C ALA A 783 11.43 30.87 -1.41
N ASP A 784 10.80 31.98 -1.03
CA ASP A 784 10.85 32.61 0.29
C ASP A 784 10.13 31.81 1.41
N GLY A 785 9.50 30.67 1.10
CA GLY A 785 8.75 29.87 2.06
C GLY A 785 7.34 30.39 2.35
N THR A 786 6.81 31.30 1.54
CA THR A 786 5.41 31.75 1.60
C THR A 786 4.57 31.10 0.49
N PHE A 787 3.29 30.86 0.75
CA PHE A 787 2.31 30.65 -0.31
C PHE A 787 1.95 31.98 -0.99
N GLY A 788 2.10 33.10 -0.28
CA GLY A 788 1.67 34.42 -0.72
C GLY A 788 0.16 34.56 -0.66
N VAL A 789 -0.47 34.12 0.43
CA VAL A 789 -1.92 33.98 0.66
C VAL A 789 -2.73 35.17 0.15
N LYS A 790 -2.25 36.40 0.41
CA LYS A 790 -2.92 37.66 0.02
C LYS A 790 -2.41 38.28 -1.30
N LYS A 791 -1.40 37.71 -1.96
CA LYS A 791 -0.91 38.19 -3.27
C LYS A 791 -2.01 37.94 -4.33
N GLN A 792 -2.11 38.82 -5.33
CA GLN A 792 -3.08 38.69 -6.43
C GLN A 792 -2.63 37.63 -7.46
N VAL A 793 -3.59 37.06 -8.20
CA VAL A 793 -3.34 36.01 -9.20
C VAL A 793 -3.48 36.58 -10.61
N THR A 794 -2.53 36.29 -11.51
CA THR A 794 -2.62 36.64 -12.93
C THR A 794 -3.53 35.68 -13.71
N ARG A 795 -4.01 36.11 -14.88
CA ARG A 795 -4.93 35.33 -15.71
C ARG A 795 -4.30 34.05 -16.25
N ALA A 796 -2.99 34.06 -16.54
CA ALA A 796 -2.23 32.87 -16.90
C ALA A 796 -2.04 31.91 -15.71
N GLU A 797 -1.62 32.41 -14.53
CA GLU A 797 -1.50 31.57 -13.33
C GLU A 797 -2.81 30.84 -13.01
N PHE A 798 -3.94 31.55 -13.01
CA PHE A 798 -5.24 30.92 -12.71
C PHE A 798 -5.62 29.85 -13.74
N ALA A 799 -5.39 30.12 -15.03
CA ALA A 799 -5.66 29.15 -16.09
C ALA A 799 -4.77 27.89 -15.97
N ILE A 800 -3.50 28.05 -15.58
CA ILE A 800 -2.57 26.94 -15.36
C ILE A 800 -2.95 26.11 -14.15
N ILE A 801 -3.21 26.74 -13.00
CA ILE A 801 -3.60 26.04 -11.77
C ILE A 801 -4.88 25.24 -12.04
N LEU A 802 -5.84 25.82 -12.79
CA LEU A 802 -7.04 25.11 -13.21
C LEU A 802 -6.75 23.98 -14.22
N ASN A 803 -5.81 24.14 -15.16
CA ASN A 803 -5.44 23.08 -16.09
C ASN A 803 -4.76 21.89 -15.41
N ARG A 804 -3.82 22.15 -14.49
CA ARG A 804 -3.19 21.14 -13.63
C ARG A 804 -4.23 20.39 -12.80
N ALA A 805 -5.20 21.12 -12.24
CA ALA A 805 -6.30 20.52 -11.48
C ALA A 805 -7.16 19.54 -12.29
N MET A 806 -7.20 19.67 -13.62
CA MET A 806 -7.90 18.76 -14.53
C MET A 806 -7.01 17.64 -15.10
N GLY A 807 -5.71 17.63 -14.83
CA GLY A 807 -4.76 16.67 -15.41
C GLY A 807 -4.60 16.75 -16.93
N TYR A 808 -5.02 17.85 -17.57
CA TYR A 808 -4.97 17.96 -19.04
C TYR A 808 -3.55 18.26 -19.55
N THR A 809 -3.09 17.46 -20.50
CA THR A 809 -1.83 17.64 -21.23
C THR A 809 -2.10 18.21 -22.63
N SER A 810 -1.09 18.37 -23.47
CA SER A 810 -1.26 18.63 -24.91
C SER A 810 -0.14 17.93 -25.68
N SER A 811 -0.47 17.31 -26.80
CA SER A 811 0.49 16.68 -27.71
C SER A 811 0.86 17.58 -28.90
N SER A 812 0.35 18.82 -28.92
CA SER A 812 0.52 19.76 -30.03
C SER A 812 1.40 20.96 -29.63
N PRO A 813 2.35 21.39 -30.49
CA PRO A 813 3.09 22.63 -30.26
C PRO A 813 2.16 23.86 -30.27
N TYR A 814 2.59 24.95 -29.63
CA TYR A 814 1.81 26.19 -29.56
C TYR A 814 1.61 26.80 -30.96
N ALA A 815 0.35 27.01 -31.34
CA ALA A 815 -0.05 27.41 -32.70
C ALA A 815 -0.22 28.94 -32.90
N GLU A 816 0.59 29.76 -32.20
CA GLU A 816 0.65 31.24 -32.31
C GLU A 816 -0.72 31.95 -32.43
N THR A 817 -1.59 31.70 -31.46
CA THR A 817 -3.01 32.13 -31.49
C THR A 817 -3.28 33.54 -30.93
N PHE A 818 -2.37 34.12 -30.14
CA PHE A 818 -2.58 35.41 -29.47
C PHE A 818 -1.36 36.33 -29.58
N LYS A 819 -1.59 37.64 -29.80
CA LYS A 819 -0.56 38.64 -30.14
C LYS A 819 0.33 39.08 -28.97
N ASP A 820 -0.05 38.70 -27.75
CA ASP A 820 0.55 39.11 -26.48
C ASP A 820 1.02 37.91 -25.63
N ILE A 821 1.22 36.76 -26.29
CA ILE A 821 1.91 35.60 -25.75
C ILE A 821 3.26 35.49 -26.44
N ASP A 822 4.35 35.63 -25.68
CA ASP A 822 5.68 35.17 -26.08
C ASP A 822 5.68 33.64 -26.08
N PRO A 823 5.95 32.94 -27.21
CA PRO A 823 5.97 31.48 -27.28
C PRO A 823 6.99 30.79 -26.36
N GLN A 824 7.98 31.52 -25.84
CA GLN A 824 9.00 31.00 -24.91
C GLN A 824 8.68 31.28 -23.43
N ALA A 825 7.56 31.95 -23.12
CA ALA A 825 7.19 32.23 -21.72
C ALA A 825 6.84 30.93 -20.96
N TRP A 826 7.22 30.88 -19.68
CA TRP A 826 7.09 29.69 -18.82
C TRP A 826 5.68 29.09 -18.76
N TYR A 827 4.64 29.89 -19.00
CA TYR A 827 3.24 29.48 -18.94
C TYR A 827 2.70 28.87 -20.25
N VAL A 828 3.42 28.92 -21.37
CA VAL A 828 2.85 28.66 -22.71
C VAL A 828 2.36 27.24 -22.91
N SER A 829 3.10 26.22 -22.45
CA SER A 829 2.76 24.81 -22.65
C SER A 829 1.44 24.43 -21.97
N GLU A 830 1.32 24.75 -20.69
CA GLU A 830 0.13 24.49 -19.88
C GLU A 830 -1.05 25.37 -20.29
N LEU A 831 -0.80 26.62 -20.69
CA LEU A 831 -1.82 27.51 -21.24
C LEU A 831 -2.36 27.02 -22.60
N ASN A 832 -1.50 26.46 -23.46
CA ASN A 832 -1.92 25.86 -24.74
C ASN A 832 -2.90 24.71 -24.50
N SER A 833 -2.58 23.79 -23.57
CA SER A 833 -3.49 22.73 -23.14
C SER A 833 -4.83 23.29 -22.62
N ALA A 834 -4.80 24.34 -21.78
CA ALA A 834 -6.01 24.97 -21.24
C ALA A 834 -6.92 25.60 -22.33
N ILE A 835 -6.33 26.10 -23.42
CA ILE A 835 -7.04 26.64 -24.58
C ILE A 835 -7.63 25.51 -25.43
N GLU A 836 -6.82 24.49 -25.75
CA GLU A 836 -7.22 23.29 -26.51
C GLU A 836 -8.39 22.55 -25.83
N HIS A 837 -8.29 22.36 -24.52
CA HIS A 837 -9.29 21.70 -23.69
C HIS A 837 -10.52 22.58 -23.38
N LYS A 838 -10.54 23.83 -23.89
CA LYS A 838 -11.60 24.84 -23.77
C LYS A 838 -11.90 25.32 -22.34
N ILE A 839 -10.93 25.16 -21.42
CA ILE A 839 -11.00 25.79 -20.08
C ILE A 839 -11.01 27.32 -20.24
N THR A 840 -10.18 27.84 -21.14
CA THR A 840 -9.95 29.29 -21.27
C THR A 840 -9.94 29.76 -22.72
N LYS A 841 -10.18 31.05 -22.93
CA LYS A 841 -10.14 31.73 -24.24
C LYS A 841 -9.63 33.15 -24.10
N GLY A 842 -9.08 33.71 -25.18
CA GLY A 842 -8.71 35.12 -25.28
C GLY A 842 -9.89 36.06 -25.53
N PHE A 843 -9.58 37.32 -25.79
CA PHE A 843 -10.51 38.40 -26.08
C PHE A 843 -10.66 38.63 -27.60
N ASN A 844 -11.73 39.35 -27.99
CA ASN A 844 -12.10 39.59 -29.40
C ASN A 844 -11.12 40.50 -30.19
N ASP A 845 -10.04 40.98 -29.56
CA ASP A 845 -8.95 41.76 -30.15
C ASP A 845 -7.72 40.90 -30.55
N ASN A 846 -7.82 39.58 -30.30
CA ASN A 846 -6.77 38.56 -30.37
C ASN A 846 -5.66 38.74 -29.32
N THR A 847 -6.00 39.24 -28.14
CA THR A 847 -5.15 39.19 -26.93
C THR A 847 -5.60 38.08 -25.98
N TYR A 848 -4.68 37.50 -25.21
CA TYR A 848 -4.99 36.63 -24.07
C TYR A 848 -4.88 37.35 -22.73
N ARG A 849 -4.00 38.34 -22.63
CA ARG A 849 -3.67 39.15 -21.44
C ARG A 849 -3.18 38.29 -20.27
N PRO A 850 -2.08 37.52 -20.45
CA PRO A 850 -1.61 36.53 -19.48
C PRO A 850 -1.25 37.15 -18.13
N ASN A 851 -0.62 38.32 -18.14
CA ASN A 851 -0.10 39.00 -16.95
C ASN A 851 -1.08 39.99 -16.30
N GLU A 852 -2.32 40.15 -16.80
CA GLU A 852 -3.35 40.91 -16.10
C GLU A 852 -3.86 40.13 -14.89
N VAL A 853 -4.16 40.81 -13.77
CA VAL A 853 -4.73 40.17 -12.57
C VAL A 853 -6.18 39.76 -12.80
N ILE A 854 -6.51 38.49 -12.56
CA ILE A 854 -7.79 37.90 -12.96
C ILE A 854 -8.95 38.44 -12.12
N SER A 855 -10.03 38.84 -12.78
CA SER A 855 -11.27 39.26 -12.11
C SER A 855 -12.19 38.08 -11.78
N ARG A 856 -13.03 38.24 -10.75
CA ARG A 856 -13.99 37.20 -10.33
C ARG A 856 -14.94 36.74 -11.45
N GLU A 857 -15.36 37.62 -12.35
CA GLU A 857 -16.18 37.22 -13.52
C GLU A 857 -15.39 36.42 -14.58
N GLN A 858 -14.09 36.67 -14.73
CA GLN A 858 -13.22 35.89 -15.63
C GLN A 858 -12.94 34.50 -15.05
N ALA A 859 -12.64 34.42 -13.75
CA ALA A 859 -12.44 33.16 -13.04
C ALA A 859 -13.70 32.29 -13.07
N ALA A 860 -14.87 32.88 -12.78
CA ALA A 860 -16.17 32.20 -12.90
C ALA A 860 -16.39 31.62 -14.30
N SER A 861 -16.00 32.33 -15.36
CA SER A 861 -16.11 31.81 -16.73
C SER A 861 -15.23 30.57 -16.96
N MET A 862 -13.95 30.60 -16.57
CA MET A 862 -13.07 29.43 -16.73
C MET A 862 -13.54 28.22 -15.91
N LEU A 863 -13.96 28.44 -14.66
CA LEU A 863 -14.52 27.40 -13.79
C LEU A 863 -15.84 26.83 -14.38
N SER A 864 -16.71 27.69 -14.93
CA SER A 864 -17.96 27.25 -15.57
C SER A 864 -17.72 26.41 -16.83
N ASN A 865 -16.67 26.69 -17.61
CA ASN A 865 -16.33 25.88 -18.79
C ASN A 865 -15.98 24.44 -18.38
N VAL A 866 -15.29 24.26 -17.23
CA VAL A 866 -14.99 22.94 -16.66
C VAL A 866 -16.26 22.25 -16.15
N LEU A 867 -17.12 22.96 -15.41
CA LEU A 867 -18.39 22.41 -14.92
C LEU A 867 -19.28 21.92 -16.07
N LEU A 868 -19.49 22.75 -17.11
CA LEU A 868 -20.25 22.39 -18.31
C LEU A 868 -19.65 21.18 -19.04
N LYS A 869 -18.33 21.08 -19.11
CA LYS A 869 -17.61 19.95 -19.74
C LYS A 869 -17.77 18.64 -18.96
N ASN A 870 -17.96 18.71 -17.64
CA ASN A 870 -18.24 17.57 -16.76
C ASN A 870 -19.75 17.36 -16.52
N GLY A 871 -20.62 17.98 -17.31
CA GLY A 871 -22.07 17.71 -17.32
C GLY A 871 -22.92 18.51 -16.35
N SER A 872 -22.35 19.42 -15.55
CA SER A 872 -23.15 20.38 -14.76
C SER A 872 -23.99 21.26 -15.68
N SER A 873 -25.20 21.63 -15.25
CA SER A 873 -26.10 22.49 -16.04
C SER A 873 -26.87 23.46 -15.14
N LEU A 874 -27.13 24.68 -15.63
CA LEU A 874 -27.82 25.70 -14.85
C LEU A 874 -29.31 25.37 -14.70
N SER A 875 -29.75 25.19 -13.45
CA SER A 875 -31.13 24.85 -13.08
C SER A 875 -31.84 25.99 -12.33
N SER A 876 -31.09 26.90 -11.70
CA SER A 876 -31.63 28.06 -10.98
C SER A 876 -30.69 29.26 -11.08
N ALA A 877 -31.25 30.46 -11.29
CA ALA A 877 -30.47 31.69 -11.43
C ALA A 877 -30.14 32.29 -10.04
N ALA A 878 -28.84 32.41 -9.72
CA ALA A 878 -28.40 33.11 -8.54
C ALA A 878 -28.51 34.64 -8.72
N HIS A 879 -29.11 35.34 -7.75
CA HIS A 879 -29.35 36.78 -7.84
C HIS A 879 -28.54 37.58 -6.81
N TYR A 880 -27.47 38.22 -7.27
CA TYR A 880 -26.66 39.15 -6.48
C TYR A 880 -27.15 40.59 -6.62
N LYS A 881 -26.98 41.42 -5.58
CA LYS A 881 -27.39 42.84 -5.61
C LYS A 881 -26.59 43.69 -6.60
N ASP A 882 -25.48 43.16 -7.11
CA ASP A 882 -24.63 43.76 -8.14
C ASP A 882 -24.67 42.98 -9.49
N GLN A 883 -25.73 42.20 -9.77
CA GLN A 883 -25.90 41.49 -11.06
C GLN A 883 -25.75 42.40 -12.29
N ALA A 884 -26.12 43.69 -12.16
CA ALA A 884 -25.98 44.70 -13.20
C ALA A 884 -24.51 45.05 -13.54
N ASN A 885 -23.57 44.77 -12.63
CA ASN A 885 -22.13 44.99 -12.83
C ASN A 885 -21.41 43.76 -13.42
N ILE A 886 -22.09 42.60 -13.46
CA ILE A 886 -21.57 41.36 -14.09
C ILE A 886 -21.65 41.55 -15.60
N ALA A 887 -20.53 41.34 -16.31
CA ALA A 887 -20.53 41.43 -17.76
C ALA A 887 -21.50 40.41 -18.39
N THR A 888 -22.20 40.78 -19.47
CA THR A 888 -23.24 39.92 -20.08
C THR A 888 -22.76 38.52 -20.43
N TRP A 889 -21.50 38.39 -20.88
CA TRP A 889 -20.87 37.10 -21.22
C TRP A 889 -20.53 36.21 -20.00
N ALA A 890 -20.61 36.75 -18.78
CA ALA A 890 -20.25 36.06 -17.54
C ALA A 890 -21.45 35.68 -16.66
N LYS A 891 -22.68 36.08 -17.00
CA LYS A 891 -23.85 35.92 -16.12
C LYS A 891 -24.17 34.45 -15.84
N GLU A 892 -24.38 33.66 -16.89
CA GLU A 892 -24.61 32.21 -16.79
C GLU A 892 -23.44 31.50 -16.09
N SER A 893 -22.20 31.90 -16.37
CA SER A 893 -21.00 31.39 -15.69
C SER A 893 -21.03 31.66 -14.18
N VAL A 894 -21.33 32.88 -13.75
CA VAL A 894 -21.42 33.28 -12.33
C VAL A 894 -22.59 32.57 -11.64
N GLU A 895 -23.71 32.42 -12.32
CA GLU A 895 -24.88 31.72 -11.80
C GLU A 895 -24.59 30.22 -11.61
N LEU A 896 -23.90 29.57 -12.56
CA LEU A 896 -23.51 28.16 -12.46
C LEU A 896 -22.48 27.90 -11.35
N VAL A 897 -21.38 28.67 -11.27
CA VAL A 897 -20.39 28.48 -10.18
C VAL A 897 -20.95 28.81 -8.80
N THR A 898 -22.05 29.57 -8.72
CA THR A 898 -22.78 29.80 -7.48
C THR A 898 -23.70 28.61 -7.15
N GLN A 899 -24.41 28.06 -8.14
CA GLN A 899 -25.25 26.86 -7.98
C GLN A 899 -24.42 25.68 -7.47
N GLU A 900 -23.30 25.39 -8.13
CA GLU A 900 -22.39 24.29 -7.75
C GLU A 900 -21.55 24.61 -6.49
N SER A 901 -21.75 25.76 -5.83
CA SER A 901 -20.98 26.21 -4.65
C SER A 901 -19.45 26.34 -4.84
N VAL A 902 -18.96 26.31 -6.08
CA VAL A 902 -17.56 26.56 -6.45
C VAL A 902 -17.12 27.98 -6.06
N MET A 903 -18.01 28.97 -6.21
CA MET A 903 -17.78 30.35 -5.78
C MET A 903 -18.95 30.88 -4.96
N SER A 904 -18.65 31.41 -3.77
CA SER A 904 -19.62 32.13 -2.94
C SER A 904 -19.56 33.65 -3.14
N GLY A 905 -20.67 34.33 -2.85
CA GLY A 905 -20.73 35.80 -2.77
C GLY A 905 -20.21 36.37 -1.45
N TYR A 906 -19.98 37.69 -1.44
CA TYR A 906 -19.56 38.45 -0.27
C TYR A 906 -20.73 38.95 0.59
N PRO A 907 -20.45 39.32 1.87
CA PRO A 907 -21.41 39.94 2.76
C PRO A 907 -22.22 41.08 2.12
N GLY A 908 -23.52 41.10 2.42
CA GLY A 908 -24.49 41.99 1.78
C GLY A 908 -25.16 41.44 0.51
N ASN A 909 -24.83 40.21 0.11
CA ASN A 909 -25.25 39.53 -1.13
C ASN A 909 -24.72 40.23 -2.40
N LYS A 910 -23.40 40.25 -2.57
CA LYS A 910 -22.71 40.81 -3.75
C LYS A 910 -21.69 39.83 -4.32
N PHE A 911 -21.58 39.73 -5.64
CA PHE A 911 -20.56 38.90 -6.28
C PHE A 911 -19.20 39.61 -6.43
N MET A 912 -19.21 40.95 -6.52
CA MET A 912 -18.04 41.79 -6.81
C MET A 912 -17.30 41.37 -8.11
N PRO A 913 -17.97 41.34 -9.28
CA PRO A 913 -17.44 40.76 -10.51
C PRO A 913 -16.08 41.32 -10.98
N LYS A 914 -15.82 42.62 -10.73
CA LYS A 914 -14.59 43.30 -11.15
C LYS A 914 -13.45 43.24 -10.11
N ARG A 915 -13.66 42.61 -8.95
CA ARG A 915 -12.60 42.41 -7.93
C ARG A 915 -11.59 41.37 -8.44
N SER A 916 -10.31 41.65 -8.27
CA SER A 916 -9.21 40.72 -8.53
C SER A 916 -9.16 39.61 -7.47
N LEU A 917 -8.79 38.39 -7.86
CA LEU A 917 -8.58 37.27 -6.92
C LEU A 917 -7.24 37.35 -6.17
N THR A 918 -7.24 36.92 -4.92
CA THR A 918 -6.04 36.53 -4.16
C THR A 918 -5.71 35.04 -4.37
N ARG A 919 -4.49 34.63 -4.03
CA ARG A 919 -4.05 33.23 -4.14
C ARG A 919 -4.86 32.28 -3.24
N GLU A 920 -5.27 32.71 -2.04
CA GLU A 920 -6.20 31.95 -1.18
C GLU A 920 -7.60 31.80 -1.80
N GLU A 921 -8.13 32.84 -2.46
CA GLU A 921 -9.43 32.79 -3.12
C GLU A 921 -9.39 31.81 -4.30
N ALA A 922 -8.34 31.88 -5.12
CA ALA A 922 -8.15 30.96 -6.24
C ALA A 922 -7.97 29.50 -5.79
N ALA A 923 -7.16 29.26 -4.74
CA ALA A 923 -6.97 27.93 -4.19
C ALA A 923 -8.29 27.33 -3.66
N MET A 924 -9.09 28.10 -2.92
CA MET A 924 -10.39 27.63 -2.42
C MET A 924 -11.36 27.28 -3.57
N MET A 925 -11.45 28.11 -4.61
CA MET A 925 -12.37 27.88 -5.73
C MET A 925 -11.99 26.62 -6.53
N ILE A 926 -10.70 26.42 -6.77
CA ILE A 926 -10.19 25.26 -7.52
C ILE A 926 -10.30 23.98 -6.67
N HIS A 927 -10.08 24.08 -5.35
CA HIS A 927 -10.32 22.97 -4.42
C HIS A 927 -11.79 22.54 -4.38
N ASN A 928 -12.72 23.50 -4.31
CA ASN A 928 -14.16 23.22 -4.34
C ASN A 928 -14.55 22.52 -5.65
N LEU A 929 -14.11 23.05 -6.79
CA LEU A 929 -14.36 22.44 -8.12
C LEU A 929 -13.85 20.99 -8.20
N VAL A 930 -12.61 20.74 -7.76
CA VAL A 930 -11.99 19.40 -7.75
C VAL A 930 -12.74 18.39 -6.84
N ASN A 931 -13.51 18.87 -5.87
CA ASN A 931 -14.32 18.00 -5.01
C ASN A 931 -15.76 17.77 -5.53
N ILE A 932 -16.16 18.44 -6.62
CA ILE A 932 -17.48 18.29 -7.26
C ILE A 932 -17.43 17.38 -8.50
N ILE A 933 -16.31 17.39 -9.23
CA ILE A 933 -16.12 16.65 -10.50
C ILE A 933 -15.46 15.26 -10.32
N LYS A 934 -15.59 14.66 -9.14
CA LYS A 934 -15.00 13.37 -8.74
C LYS A 934 -15.99 12.21 -8.88
#